data_AF-A0AAV6QL05-F1
#
_entry.id   AF-A0AAV6QL05-F1
#
_cell.length_a   1.000
_cell.length_b   1.000
_cell.length_c   1.000
_cell.angle_alpha   90.00
_cell.angle_beta   90.00
_cell.angle_gamma   90.00
#
_symmetry.space_group_name_H-M   'P 1'
#
loop_
_entity.id
_entity.type
_entity.pdbx_description
1 polymer ?
#
loop_
_entity_poly.entity_id
_entity_poly.type
_entity_poly.pdbx_seq_one_letter_code
_entity_poly.pdbx_strand_id
1 'polypeptide(L)'
;MLQLPLVVTAQVDLVLVLVSLLGLWTRLSHLSYPNAVVFDEVYYGPFVSLYMKRVFFIDDSGPPLGHMILALGAYLGGFDGNFVWNRIGAEYPCSVNVWSLRLLPALCGALCVPLAYLLTLELRFSHLSALGAALLLLLENSLIVQSRFMLLESVLIFFVLLAFFSYLRFHNAPSSSWLRYSWLLLCGASCGAAIGVKYMGVFSYLLLLGVASLHTWNMIGDQTVSHLSVCVQCVCRFVCLLVVPVLLYVFWFYVHLGILNRSGPHDQFMSSAFQAGLQGGLSRITQGQPLEVAFGSQVTLRSSTSQTIPCWLHSHKANYPIRYENGRGSSHQQQVTCYPFKDINNWWIVKNPGRQELVVGSPPQTVRHGDIIQLVHGMTSRYLNSHDVAAPMSPHHQEVSGYLDFNVSMAAQNLWRVDIANRAAESEVWKTIQSEVQLVHVNTSAVLKLSGMSLPDWGFHQLEVVAEKLFKARSSGWTVEEHRYGTSQEQEEREVELHSPTHIDVDRKISFWAKFLELQWKMLTVKQDDSEHKYSSSPSEWITMETNIAYWLHSSSNAQIHLIGNPVSWGVAILSLLAYQLLAAVYLLRRRRGFKDLPDGVWSQFVCLGCVCVGGWLVNFVPFLLMEKTLFLYHYLPALCYLYLLGPALLEHTHTHLLSSVTHRRALVVCASAVLFSAFLSYRTFCPLTYGSPELSANQLQKLKWKTTWDILYRRR
;
A
#
# COMPACT_ATOMS: atom_id res chain seq x y z
N MET A 1 14.15 16.59 57.98
CA MET A 1 13.59 15.33 57.44
C MET A 1 12.10 15.30 57.75
N LEU A 2 11.26 15.21 56.73
CA LEU A 2 9.92 14.62 56.79
C LEU A 2 9.51 14.36 55.33
N GLN A 3 9.89 13.19 54.84
CA GLN A 3 9.35 12.63 53.61
C GLN A 3 7.86 12.34 53.88
N LEU A 4 6.98 13.15 53.31
CA LEU A 4 5.56 12.81 53.23
C LEU A 4 5.45 11.47 52.48
N PRO A 5 4.60 10.52 52.93
CA PRO A 5 4.44 9.25 52.23
C PRO A 5 3.91 9.54 50.82
N LEU A 6 4.50 8.89 49.82
CA LEU A 6 4.01 8.91 48.45
C LEU A 6 2.64 8.21 48.43
N VAL A 7 1.56 8.97 48.59
CA VAL A 7 0.19 8.44 48.54
C VAL A 7 -0.20 8.26 47.09
N VAL A 8 -0.19 7.01 46.61
CA VAL A 8 -0.71 6.63 45.29
C VAL A 8 -2.17 6.23 45.45
N THR A 9 -3.10 7.11 45.07
CA THR A 9 -4.53 6.78 45.00
C THR A 9 -4.85 6.16 43.64
N ALA A 10 -5.24 4.89 43.61
CA ALA A 10 -5.71 4.21 42.40
C ALA A 10 -7.25 4.21 42.35
N GLN A 11 -7.83 4.78 41.30
CA GLN A 11 -9.25 4.66 40.99
C GLN A 11 -9.43 3.61 39.89
N VAL A 12 -10.13 2.53 40.19
CA VAL A 12 -10.36 1.42 39.25
C VAL A 12 -11.80 1.46 38.76
N ASP A 13 -11.98 1.69 37.46
CA ASP A 13 -13.28 1.54 36.80
C ASP A 13 -13.52 0.06 36.50
N LEU A 14 -14.41 -0.57 37.28
CA LEU A 14 -14.73 -1.99 37.16
C LEU A 14 -15.35 -2.34 35.80
N VAL A 15 -16.09 -1.40 35.19
CA VAL A 15 -16.74 -1.61 33.88
C VAL A 15 -15.68 -1.65 32.79
N LEU A 16 -14.72 -0.73 32.84
CA LEU A 16 -13.59 -0.71 31.91
C LEU A 16 -12.77 -2.01 31.99
N VAL A 17 -12.48 -2.48 33.21
CA VAL A 17 -11.75 -3.74 33.42
C VAL A 17 -12.53 -4.93 32.84
N LEU A 18 -13.83 -5.03 33.13
CA LEU A 18 -14.69 -6.11 32.62
C LEU A 18 -14.73 -6.12 31.09
N VAL A 19 -14.98 -4.96 30.47
CA VAL A 19 -15.03 -4.82 29.02
C VAL A 19 -13.68 -5.16 28.38
N SER A 20 -12.57 -4.79 29.01
CA SER A 20 -11.22 -5.13 28.54
C SER A 20 -10.98 -6.64 28.57
N LEU A 21 -11.36 -7.30 29.67
CA LEU A 21 -11.22 -8.76 29.81
C LEU A 21 -12.09 -9.51 28.79
N LEU A 22 -13.32 -9.05 28.57
CA LEU A 22 -14.21 -9.63 27.54
C LEU A 22 -13.69 -9.38 26.12
N GLY A 23 -13.13 -8.20 25.85
CA GLY A 23 -12.49 -7.87 24.57
C GLY A 23 -11.29 -8.79 24.28
N LEU A 24 -10.45 -9.04 25.28
CA LEU A 24 -9.33 -9.98 25.20
C LEU A 24 -9.81 -11.41 25.01
N TRP A 25 -10.81 -11.86 25.79
CA TRP A 25 -11.36 -13.21 25.68
C TRP A 25 -11.89 -13.47 24.27
N THR A 26 -12.78 -12.60 23.76
CA THR A 26 -13.44 -12.82 22.47
C THR A 26 -12.44 -12.95 21.33
N ARG A 27 -11.41 -12.10 21.27
CA ARG A 27 -10.47 -12.08 20.14
C ARG A 27 -9.28 -13.02 20.29
N LEU A 28 -8.80 -13.28 21.51
CA LEU A 28 -7.68 -14.21 21.73
C LEU A 28 -8.10 -15.67 21.84
N SER A 29 -9.40 -15.94 21.98
CA SER A 29 -9.91 -17.31 22.03
C SER A 29 -9.62 -18.09 20.73
N HIS A 30 -9.07 -19.29 20.91
CA HIS A 30 -8.78 -20.25 19.84
C HIS A 30 -8.03 -19.69 18.62
N LEU A 31 -7.06 -18.80 18.83
CA LEU A 31 -6.37 -18.09 17.75
C LEU A 31 -5.63 -19.02 16.75
N SER A 32 -5.14 -20.16 17.24
CA SER A 32 -4.51 -21.20 16.42
C SER A 32 -5.49 -21.92 15.48
N TYR A 33 -6.80 -21.77 15.70
CA TYR A 33 -7.83 -22.37 14.86
C TYR A 33 -8.47 -21.31 13.94
N PRO A 34 -8.54 -21.57 12.62
CA PRO A 34 -8.07 -22.76 11.91
C PRO A 34 -6.54 -22.78 11.76
N ASN A 35 -5.94 -23.97 11.80
CA ASN A 35 -4.50 -24.16 11.53
C ASN A 35 -4.21 -24.15 10.02
N ALA A 36 -4.77 -23.17 9.32
CA ALA A 36 -4.67 -23.01 7.89
C ALA A 36 -4.64 -21.54 7.50
N VAL A 37 -4.05 -21.26 6.34
CA VAL A 37 -3.98 -19.92 5.74
C VAL A 37 -5.40 -19.45 5.36
N VAL A 38 -5.71 -18.21 5.69
CA VAL A 38 -7.02 -17.58 5.48
C VAL A 38 -6.91 -16.53 4.36
N PHE A 39 -8.04 -16.12 3.76
CA PHE A 39 -8.18 -15.17 2.64
C PHE A 39 -7.00 -14.22 2.40
N ASP A 40 -6.87 -13.15 3.19
CA ASP A 40 -5.81 -12.15 3.00
C ASP A 40 -4.47 -12.53 3.67
N GLU A 41 -4.41 -13.61 4.47
CA GLU A 41 -3.12 -14.13 4.98
C GLU A 41 -2.24 -14.67 3.84
N VAL A 42 -2.84 -15.11 2.73
CA VAL A 42 -2.11 -15.54 1.51
C VAL A 42 -1.33 -14.38 0.91
N TYR A 43 -1.82 -13.14 1.01
CA TYR A 43 -1.17 -11.95 0.46
C TYR A 43 -0.20 -11.31 1.45
N TYR A 44 -0.56 -11.22 2.73
CA TYR A 44 0.32 -10.62 3.75
C TYR A 44 1.46 -11.54 4.22
N GLY A 45 1.26 -12.86 4.17
CA GLY A 45 2.25 -13.85 4.59
C GLY A 45 3.57 -13.84 3.81
N PRO A 46 3.54 -13.72 2.46
CA PRO A 46 4.75 -13.48 1.67
C PRO A 46 5.56 -12.31 2.20
N PHE A 47 4.93 -11.16 2.46
CA PHE A 47 5.65 -9.98 2.99
C PHE A 47 6.30 -10.24 4.35
N VAL A 48 5.60 -10.93 5.26
CA VAL A 48 6.18 -11.36 6.55
C VAL A 48 7.40 -12.27 6.33
N SER A 49 7.32 -13.19 5.37
CA SER A 49 8.44 -14.08 5.02
C SER A 49 9.62 -13.32 4.42
N LEU A 50 9.36 -12.30 3.61
CA LEU A 50 10.38 -11.42 3.02
C LEU A 50 11.07 -10.57 4.11
N TYR A 51 10.35 -10.08 5.12
CA TYR A 51 10.98 -9.45 6.30
C TYR A 51 11.90 -10.39 7.05
N MET A 52 11.48 -11.64 7.32
CA MET A 52 12.34 -12.62 8.01
C MET A 52 13.61 -12.91 7.20
N LYS A 53 13.47 -12.98 5.87
CA LYS A 53 14.59 -13.22 4.93
C LYS A 53 15.43 -11.97 4.63
N ARG A 54 14.99 -10.78 5.07
CA ARG A 54 15.56 -9.46 4.79
C ARG A 54 15.58 -9.10 3.30
N VAL A 55 14.60 -9.60 2.55
CA VAL A 55 14.48 -9.47 1.10
C VAL A 55 13.60 -8.27 0.75
N PHE A 56 14.12 -7.38 -0.10
CA PHE A 56 13.42 -6.17 -0.53
C PHE A 56 12.14 -6.48 -1.31
N PHE A 57 11.09 -5.72 -1.02
CA PHE A 57 9.83 -5.79 -1.74
C PHE A 57 9.15 -4.41 -1.79
N ILE A 58 8.26 -4.26 -2.76
CA ILE A 58 7.30 -3.15 -2.87
C ILE A 58 5.91 -3.71 -2.59
N ASP A 59 5.12 -2.98 -1.82
CA ASP A 59 3.71 -3.27 -1.58
C ASP A 59 2.87 -2.04 -1.97
N ASP A 60 1.78 -2.27 -2.68
CA ASP A 60 0.83 -1.26 -3.13
C ASP A 60 -0.27 -1.00 -2.08
N SER A 61 -0.45 -1.92 -1.12
CA SER A 61 -1.50 -1.86 -0.12
C SER A 61 -1.30 -0.72 0.90
N GLY A 62 -0.04 -0.35 1.18
CA GLY A 62 0.27 0.83 1.98
C GLY A 62 1.67 0.85 2.58
N PRO A 63 1.91 1.78 3.52
CA PRO A 63 3.21 1.95 4.16
C PRO A 63 3.62 0.76 5.05
N PRO A 64 4.90 0.67 5.47
CA PRO A 64 5.48 -0.58 5.95
C PRO A 64 5.15 -0.94 7.40
N LEU A 65 4.64 -0.02 8.23
CA LEU A 65 4.46 -0.27 9.67
C LEU A 65 3.52 -1.43 9.95
N GLY A 66 2.44 -1.55 9.18
CA GLY A 66 1.49 -2.65 9.31
C GLY A 66 2.19 -3.99 9.16
N HIS A 67 2.92 -4.16 8.05
CA HIS A 67 3.67 -5.38 7.78
C HIS A 67 4.80 -5.63 8.79
N MET A 68 5.47 -4.58 9.28
CA MET A 68 6.48 -4.72 10.33
C MET A 68 5.89 -5.21 11.65
N ILE A 69 4.66 -4.79 12.00
CA ILE A 69 3.95 -5.30 13.18
C ILE A 69 3.61 -6.79 13.00
N LEU A 70 3.13 -7.20 11.83
CA LEU A 70 2.89 -8.63 11.53
C LEU A 70 4.19 -9.45 11.59
N ALA A 71 5.27 -8.91 11.01
CA ALA A 71 6.59 -9.52 11.02
C ALA A 71 7.16 -9.62 12.45
N LEU A 72 6.89 -8.65 13.33
CA LEU A 72 7.27 -8.72 14.73
C LEU A 72 6.58 -9.88 15.44
N GLY A 73 5.28 -10.10 15.18
CA GLY A 73 4.54 -11.26 15.73
C GLY A 73 5.12 -12.58 15.26
N ALA A 74 5.49 -12.67 13.98
CA ALA A 74 6.16 -13.84 13.41
C ALA A 74 7.55 -14.08 14.02
N TYR A 75 8.34 -13.03 14.20
CA TYR A 75 9.67 -13.09 14.80
C TYR A 75 9.63 -13.57 16.25
N LEU A 76 8.69 -13.05 17.05
CA LEU A 76 8.46 -13.50 18.43
C LEU A 76 8.03 -14.98 18.49
N GLY A 77 7.35 -15.46 17.45
CA GLY A 77 6.96 -16.86 17.30
C GLY A 77 8.06 -17.79 16.79
N GLY A 78 9.26 -17.27 16.47
CA GLY A 78 10.37 -18.03 15.92
C GLY A 78 10.22 -18.43 14.45
N PHE A 79 9.40 -17.71 13.67
CA PHE A 79 9.21 -17.97 12.25
C PHE A 79 10.46 -17.61 11.42
N ASP A 80 10.93 -18.54 10.59
CA ASP A 80 12.16 -18.41 9.79
C ASP A 80 11.92 -17.85 8.36
N GLY A 81 10.65 -17.64 7.97
CA GLY A 81 10.28 -17.19 6.63
C GLY A 81 10.20 -18.30 5.58
N ASN A 82 10.35 -19.57 5.94
CA ASN A 82 10.31 -20.69 5.02
C ASN A 82 8.92 -21.34 4.97
N PHE A 83 7.98 -20.64 4.36
CA PHE A 83 6.65 -21.16 4.07
C PHE A 83 6.15 -20.63 2.72
N VAL A 84 5.47 -21.48 1.96
CA VAL A 84 4.94 -21.15 0.63
C VAL A 84 3.46 -20.82 0.75
N TRP A 85 3.11 -19.56 0.48
CA TRP A 85 1.76 -19.01 0.58
C TRP A 85 0.99 -19.18 -0.73
N ASN A 86 0.67 -20.41 -1.11
CA ASN A 86 0.12 -20.72 -2.43
C ASN A 86 -1.41 -20.72 -2.52
N ARG A 87 -2.11 -21.07 -1.43
CA ARG A 87 -3.58 -21.20 -1.44
C ARG A 87 -4.21 -20.94 -0.09
N ILE A 88 -5.44 -20.42 -0.13
CA ILE A 88 -6.33 -20.37 1.04
C ILE A 88 -6.63 -21.82 1.45
N GLY A 89 -6.56 -22.09 2.74
CA GLY A 89 -6.75 -23.42 3.32
C GLY A 89 -5.50 -24.31 3.32
N ALA A 90 -4.33 -23.80 2.90
CA ALA A 90 -3.06 -24.49 3.12
C ALA A 90 -2.80 -24.64 4.62
N GLU A 91 -2.49 -25.85 5.09
CA GLU A 91 -2.22 -26.10 6.50
C GLU A 91 -0.82 -25.61 6.91
N TYR A 92 -0.73 -25.00 8.09
CA TYR A 92 0.57 -24.60 8.63
C TYR A 92 1.31 -25.83 9.19
N PRO A 93 2.61 -26.00 8.91
CA PRO A 93 3.41 -27.07 9.48
C PRO A 93 3.59 -26.87 10.98
N CYS A 94 3.88 -27.95 11.71
CA CYS A 94 4.04 -27.90 13.17
C CYS A 94 5.17 -26.97 13.65
N SER A 95 6.10 -26.58 12.77
CA SER A 95 7.16 -25.62 13.08
C SER A 95 6.67 -24.18 13.19
N VAL A 96 5.52 -23.84 12.59
CA VAL A 96 5.01 -22.47 12.56
C VAL A 96 4.03 -22.25 13.70
N ASN A 97 4.37 -21.33 14.61
CA ASN A 97 3.47 -20.94 15.68
C ASN A 97 2.41 -19.94 15.22
N VAL A 98 1.28 -20.46 14.74
CA VAL A 98 0.13 -19.67 14.24
C VAL A 98 -0.43 -18.70 15.28
N TRP A 99 -0.37 -19.06 16.56
CA TRP A 99 -0.85 -18.18 17.63
C TRP A 99 -0.06 -16.87 17.66
N SER A 100 1.26 -16.94 17.53
CA SER A 100 2.14 -15.75 17.53
C SER A 100 1.95 -14.88 16.28
N LEU A 101 1.68 -15.49 15.12
CA LEU A 101 1.39 -14.76 13.88
C LEU A 101 0.13 -13.88 13.99
N ARG A 102 -0.89 -14.38 14.69
CA ARG A 102 -2.20 -13.71 14.81
C ARG A 102 -2.34 -12.84 16.05
N LEU A 103 -1.42 -12.96 17.02
CA LEU A 103 -1.52 -12.33 18.33
C LEU A 103 -1.64 -10.80 18.27
N LEU A 104 -0.76 -10.14 17.52
CA LEU A 104 -0.67 -8.67 17.52
C LEU A 104 -1.91 -8.00 16.92
N PRO A 105 -2.41 -8.42 15.73
CA PRO A 105 -3.72 -7.98 15.23
C PRO A 105 -4.86 -8.23 16.21
N ALA A 106 -4.89 -9.40 16.85
CA ALA A 106 -5.95 -9.77 17.79
C ALA A 106 -5.93 -8.91 19.06
N LEU A 107 -4.72 -8.59 19.55
CA LEU A 107 -4.53 -7.69 20.68
C LEU A 107 -4.97 -6.26 20.34
N CYS A 108 -4.58 -5.72 19.19
CA CYS A 108 -5.03 -4.42 18.72
C CYS A 108 -6.56 -4.36 18.64
N GLY A 109 -7.19 -5.36 18.02
CA GLY A 109 -8.64 -5.47 17.96
C GLY A 109 -9.30 -5.58 19.34
N ALA A 110 -8.68 -6.27 20.30
CA ALA A 110 -9.19 -6.39 21.66
C ALA A 110 -9.17 -5.07 22.40
N LEU A 111 -8.11 -4.28 22.22
CA LEU A 111 -7.97 -2.95 22.82
C LEU A 111 -8.88 -1.90 22.17
N CYS A 112 -9.40 -2.12 20.96
CA CYS A 112 -10.42 -1.24 20.37
C CYS A 112 -11.70 -1.17 21.23
N VAL A 113 -12.07 -2.25 21.93
CA VAL A 113 -13.29 -2.30 22.76
C VAL A 113 -13.22 -1.34 23.96
N PRO A 114 -12.20 -1.39 24.85
CA PRO A 114 -12.06 -0.40 25.91
C PRO A 114 -11.76 1.01 25.38
N LEU A 115 -11.09 1.15 24.23
CA LEU A 115 -10.92 2.47 23.61
C LEU A 115 -12.25 3.11 23.22
N ALA A 116 -13.20 2.34 22.69
CA ALA A 116 -14.53 2.85 22.37
C ALA A 116 -15.29 3.32 23.63
N TYR A 117 -15.17 2.57 24.74
CA TYR A 117 -15.69 2.98 26.05
C TYR A 117 -15.11 4.34 26.48
N LEU A 118 -13.77 4.44 26.52
CA LEU A 118 -13.06 5.64 26.95
C LEU A 118 -13.34 6.84 26.04
N LEU A 119 -13.41 6.62 24.73
CA LEU A 119 -13.70 7.67 23.76
C LEU A 119 -15.11 8.25 23.94
N THR A 120 -16.09 7.40 24.27
CA THR A 120 -17.46 7.84 24.55
C THR A 120 -17.54 8.69 25.82
N LEU A 121 -16.75 8.35 26.85
CA LEU A 121 -16.61 9.16 28.06
C LEU A 121 -15.94 10.51 27.78
N GLU A 122 -14.91 10.54 26.92
CA GLU A 122 -14.26 11.79 26.50
C GLU A 122 -15.17 12.68 25.65
N LEU A 123 -16.19 12.12 25.00
CA LEU A 123 -17.29 12.87 24.36
C LEU A 123 -18.32 13.41 25.37
N ARG A 124 -18.06 13.27 26.68
CA ARG A 124 -18.87 13.72 27.83
C ARG A 124 -20.23 13.03 27.98
N PHE A 125 -20.34 11.79 27.51
CA PHE A 125 -21.52 10.95 27.73
C PHE A 125 -21.37 10.06 28.97
N SER A 126 -22.48 9.50 29.44
CA SER A 126 -22.50 8.66 30.63
C SER A 126 -21.79 7.32 30.46
N HIS A 127 -21.41 6.70 31.59
CA HIS A 127 -20.85 5.35 31.62
C HIS A 127 -21.78 4.29 31.01
N LEU A 128 -23.11 4.51 31.01
CA LEU A 128 -24.08 3.60 30.39
C LEU A 128 -23.99 3.63 28.87
N SER A 129 -23.87 4.82 28.28
CA SER A 129 -23.68 4.97 26.83
C SER A 129 -22.32 4.46 26.39
N ALA A 130 -21.28 4.71 27.18
CA ALA A 130 -19.95 4.14 26.95
C ALA A 130 -19.97 2.61 26.99
N LEU A 131 -20.70 2.01 27.94
CA LEU A 131 -20.92 0.57 27.99
C LEU A 131 -21.67 0.07 26.74
N GLY A 132 -22.71 0.77 26.31
CA GLY A 132 -23.44 0.45 25.08
C GLY A 132 -22.54 0.44 23.85
N ALA A 133 -21.65 1.43 23.70
CA ALA A 133 -20.72 1.52 22.57
C ALA A 133 -19.71 0.37 22.58
N ALA A 134 -19.17 0.06 23.76
CA ALA A 134 -18.27 -1.07 23.94
C ALA A 134 -18.94 -2.42 23.66
N LEU A 135 -20.17 -2.62 24.12
CA LEU A 135 -20.92 -3.86 23.86
C LEU A 135 -21.24 -4.06 22.38
N LEU A 136 -21.62 -2.99 21.65
CA LEU A 136 -21.82 -3.07 20.21
C LEU A 136 -20.54 -3.48 19.48
N LEU A 137 -19.39 -2.91 19.86
CA LEU A 137 -18.08 -3.27 19.28
C LEU A 137 -17.61 -4.68 19.69
N LEU A 138 -17.99 -5.13 20.89
CA LEU A 138 -17.67 -6.45 21.43
C LEU A 138 -18.46 -7.55 20.71
N LEU A 139 -19.73 -7.30 20.39
CA LEU A 139 -20.65 -8.26 19.77
C LEU A 139 -20.66 -8.20 18.24
N GLU A 140 -19.72 -7.46 17.64
CA GLU A 140 -19.60 -7.29 16.20
C GLU A 140 -18.74 -8.41 15.58
N ASN A 141 -19.38 -9.33 14.87
CA ASN A 141 -18.73 -10.49 14.27
C ASN A 141 -17.66 -10.11 13.25
N SER A 142 -17.91 -9.11 12.40
CA SER A 142 -16.97 -8.70 11.35
C SER A 142 -15.65 -8.17 11.91
N LEU A 143 -15.71 -7.37 12.98
CA LEU A 143 -14.53 -6.87 13.68
C LEU A 143 -13.76 -7.98 14.41
N ILE A 144 -14.46 -9.01 14.91
CA ILE A 144 -13.81 -10.18 15.49
C ILE A 144 -13.08 -10.97 14.41
N VAL A 145 -13.73 -11.29 13.29
CA VAL A 145 -13.09 -11.99 12.16
C VAL A 145 -11.85 -11.22 11.70
N GLN A 146 -11.97 -9.91 11.46
CA GLN A 146 -10.86 -9.11 10.95
C GLN A 146 -9.67 -9.01 11.93
N SER A 147 -9.93 -9.02 13.23
CA SER A 147 -8.86 -8.91 14.23
C SER A 147 -8.17 -10.24 14.55
N ARG A 148 -8.83 -11.38 14.35
CA ARG A 148 -8.28 -12.70 14.69
C ARG A 148 -7.19 -13.21 13.74
N PHE A 149 -7.09 -12.64 12.55
CA PHE A 149 -6.16 -13.10 11.51
C PHE A 149 -5.01 -12.11 11.30
N MET A 150 -4.00 -12.54 10.54
CA MET A 150 -2.82 -11.73 10.22
C MET A 150 -3.16 -10.62 9.19
N LEU A 151 -3.96 -9.65 9.62
CA LEU A 151 -4.57 -8.59 8.81
C LEU A 151 -4.28 -7.20 9.38
N LEU A 152 -4.31 -6.19 8.53
CA LEU A 152 -3.86 -4.83 8.86
C LEU A 152 -4.97 -3.93 9.40
N GLU A 153 -6.23 -4.23 9.11
CA GLU A 153 -7.39 -3.39 9.39
C GLU A 153 -7.60 -3.20 10.91
N SER A 154 -7.39 -4.25 11.71
CA SER A 154 -7.52 -4.18 13.17
C SER A 154 -6.48 -3.26 13.80
N VAL A 155 -5.25 -3.29 13.28
CA VAL A 155 -4.15 -2.41 13.70
C VAL A 155 -4.43 -0.97 13.30
N LEU A 156 -4.95 -0.74 12.09
CA LEU A 156 -5.37 0.59 11.63
C LEU A 156 -6.46 1.18 12.52
N ILE A 157 -7.54 0.41 12.77
CA ILE A 157 -8.67 0.86 13.60
C ILE A 157 -8.19 1.20 15.02
N PHE A 158 -7.31 0.38 15.60
CA PHE A 158 -6.72 0.64 16.91
C PHE A 158 -6.01 2.00 16.97
N PHE A 159 -5.07 2.27 16.05
CA PHE A 159 -4.33 3.54 16.05
C PHE A 159 -5.21 4.75 15.75
N VAL A 160 -6.23 4.60 14.90
CA VAL A 160 -7.21 5.66 14.64
C VAL A 160 -8.03 5.99 15.89
N LEU A 161 -8.60 4.99 16.57
CA LEU A 161 -9.35 5.22 17.80
C LEU A 161 -8.47 5.79 18.92
N LEU A 162 -7.24 5.29 19.05
CA LEU A 162 -6.26 5.79 20.02
C LEU A 162 -5.89 7.26 19.76
N ALA A 163 -5.75 7.65 18.49
CA ALA A 163 -5.46 9.04 18.11
C ALA A 163 -6.59 9.99 18.53
N PHE A 164 -7.85 9.65 18.22
CA PHE A 164 -9.02 10.44 18.61
C PHE A 164 -9.20 10.48 20.13
N PHE A 165 -9.04 9.36 20.82
CA PHE A 165 -9.10 9.29 22.29
C PHE A 165 -8.05 10.20 22.92
N SER A 166 -6.79 10.08 22.49
CA SER A 166 -5.67 10.87 23.04
C SER A 166 -5.86 12.36 22.77
N TYR A 167 -6.40 12.74 21.60
CA TYR A 167 -6.71 14.14 21.29
C TYR A 167 -7.83 14.70 22.16
N LEU A 168 -8.94 13.98 22.33
CA LEU A 168 -10.05 14.43 23.16
C LEU A 168 -9.66 14.48 24.64
N ARG A 169 -8.87 13.51 25.12
CA ARG A 169 -8.28 13.53 26.46
C ARG A 169 -7.38 14.75 26.66
N PHE A 170 -6.56 15.09 25.66
CA PHE A 170 -5.80 16.35 25.65
C PHE A 170 -6.74 17.55 25.74
N HIS A 171 -7.80 17.61 24.94
CA HIS A 171 -8.71 18.75 24.90
C HIS A 171 -9.46 18.96 26.23
N ASN A 172 -9.95 17.88 26.84
CA ASN A 172 -10.71 17.92 28.10
C ASN A 172 -9.84 18.04 29.35
N ALA A 173 -8.55 17.72 29.28
CA ALA A 173 -7.66 17.82 30.43
C ALA A 173 -7.49 19.28 30.92
N PRO A 174 -7.42 19.50 32.25
CA PRO A 174 -7.25 20.83 32.82
C PRO A 174 -5.97 21.50 32.30
N SER A 175 -6.05 22.79 32.00
CA SER A 175 -4.95 23.59 31.43
C SER A 175 -3.72 23.66 32.34
N SER A 176 -3.87 23.41 33.64
CA SER A 176 -2.78 23.39 34.63
C SER A 176 -1.90 22.15 34.58
N SER A 177 -2.34 21.06 33.94
CA SER A 177 -1.63 19.78 33.96
C SER A 177 -0.66 19.66 32.78
N TRP A 178 0.65 19.60 33.05
CA TRP A 178 1.66 19.37 32.01
C TRP A 178 1.51 18.00 31.33
N LEU A 179 0.96 17.01 32.05
CA LEU A 179 0.66 15.68 31.51
C LEU A 179 -0.31 15.73 30.32
N ARG A 180 -1.08 16.81 30.16
CA ARG A 180 -1.91 17.05 28.97
C ARG A 180 -1.12 16.91 27.68
N TYR A 181 0.09 17.46 27.59
CA TYR A 181 0.91 17.41 26.37
C TYR A 181 1.41 16.00 26.03
N SER A 182 1.51 15.10 27.00
CA SER A 182 1.82 13.68 26.72
C SER A 182 0.73 13.01 25.89
N TRP A 183 -0.55 13.33 26.14
CA TRP A 183 -1.67 12.86 25.32
C TRP A 183 -1.64 13.45 23.91
N LEU A 184 -1.19 14.69 23.76
CA LEU A 184 -1.02 15.31 22.44
C LEU A 184 0.12 14.64 21.65
N LEU A 185 1.23 14.31 22.31
CA LEU A 185 2.32 13.55 21.71
C LEU A 185 1.87 12.14 21.31
N LEU A 186 1.13 11.45 22.19
CA LEU A 186 0.54 10.13 21.90
C LEU A 186 -0.44 10.19 20.72
N CYS A 187 -1.23 11.26 20.62
CA CYS A 187 -2.10 11.52 19.47
C CYS A 187 -1.28 11.62 18.18
N GLY A 188 -0.25 12.47 18.14
CA GLY A 188 0.66 12.60 17.00
C GLY A 188 1.33 11.28 16.62
N ALA A 189 1.80 10.53 17.62
CA ALA A 189 2.40 9.22 17.40
C ALA A 189 1.42 8.21 16.81
N SER A 190 0.19 8.19 17.32
CA SER A 190 -0.88 7.31 16.83
C SER A 190 -1.33 7.69 15.42
N CYS A 191 -1.38 8.98 15.07
CA CYS A 191 -1.66 9.44 13.70
C CYS A 191 -0.56 9.00 12.72
N GLY A 192 0.71 9.19 13.09
CA GLY A 192 1.85 8.71 12.30
C GLY A 192 1.83 7.20 12.11
N ALA A 193 1.47 6.46 13.16
CA ALA A 193 1.29 5.01 13.09
C ALA A 193 0.11 4.59 12.20
N ALA A 194 -1.04 5.25 12.29
CA ALA A 194 -2.20 4.94 11.45
C ALA A 194 -1.89 5.11 9.95
N ILE A 195 -1.23 6.21 9.57
CA ILE A 195 -0.77 6.44 8.20
C ILE A 195 0.30 5.40 7.82
N GLY A 196 1.22 5.10 8.75
CA GLY A 196 2.26 4.10 8.56
C GLY A 196 1.74 2.67 8.34
N VAL A 197 0.52 2.35 8.79
CA VAL A 197 -0.10 1.03 8.58
C VAL A 197 -0.77 0.94 7.22
N LYS A 198 -1.56 1.95 6.84
CA LYS A 198 -2.29 1.98 5.56
C LYS A 198 -2.60 3.43 5.19
N TYR A 199 -2.55 3.77 3.90
CA TYR A 199 -2.84 5.15 3.45
C TYR A 199 -4.26 5.62 3.81
N MET A 200 -5.19 4.70 4.06
CA MET A 200 -6.55 5.01 4.55
C MET A 200 -6.54 5.78 5.88
N GLY A 201 -5.48 5.62 6.70
CA GLY A 201 -5.30 6.40 7.92
C GLY A 201 -5.21 7.92 7.68
N VAL A 202 -4.83 8.36 6.48
CA VAL A 202 -4.74 9.79 6.12
C VAL A 202 -6.11 10.46 6.24
N PHE A 203 -7.20 9.81 5.84
CA PHE A 203 -8.54 10.40 5.89
C PHE A 203 -8.99 10.67 7.33
N SER A 204 -8.77 9.72 8.23
CA SER A 204 -9.05 9.89 9.66
C SER A 204 -8.12 10.93 10.32
N TYR A 205 -6.87 11.01 9.88
CA TYR A 205 -5.93 12.03 10.33
C TYR A 205 -6.35 13.45 9.89
N LEU A 206 -6.81 13.61 8.65
CA LEU A 206 -7.33 14.90 8.15
C LEU A 206 -8.56 15.36 8.95
N LEU A 207 -9.46 14.44 9.31
CA LEU A 207 -10.57 14.75 10.20
C LEU A 207 -10.08 15.24 11.56
N LEU A 208 -9.10 14.55 12.16
CA LEU A 208 -8.55 14.94 13.45
C LEU A 208 -7.87 16.31 13.39
N LEU A 209 -7.13 16.62 12.32
CA LEU A 209 -6.59 17.96 12.06
C LEU A 209 -7.70 19.00 11.90
N GLY A 210 -8.81 18.66 11.24
CA GLY A 210 -9.98 19.52 11.12
C GLY A 210 -10.60 19.86 12.49
N VAL A 211 -10.85 18.85 13.32
CA VAL A 211 -11.34 19.03 14.70
C VAL A 211 -10.34 19.83 15.54
N ALA A 212 -9.05 19.56 15.39
CA ALA A 212 -8.00 20.31 16.07
C ALA A 212 -7.92 21.77 15.65
N SER A 213 -8.13 22.04 14.37
CA SER A 213 -8.18 23.39 13.82
C SER A 213 -9.39 24.16 14.34
N LEU A 214 -10.57 23.54 14.40
CA LEU A 214 -11.77 24.15 14.99
C LEU A 214 -11.59 24.48 16.48
N HIS A 215 -11.00 23.58 17.26
CA HIS A 215 -10.71 23.84 18.68
C HIS A 215 -9.65 24.93 18.86
N THR A 216 -8.69 25.04 17.93
CA THR A 216 -7.69 26.11 17.93
C THR A 216 -8.32 27.45 17.56
N TRP A 217 -9.22 27.47 16.59
CA TRP A 217 -9.97 28.66 16.20
C TRP A 217 -10.81 29.21 17.35
N ASN A 218 -11.55 28.35 18.06
CA ASN A 218 -12.34 28.76 19.23
C ASN A 218 -11.46 29.30 20.37
N MET A 219 -10.27 28.72 20.57
CA MET A 219 -9.31 29.18 21.57
C MET A 219 -8.70 30.54 21.22
N ILE A 220 -8.46 30.83 19.94
CA ILE A 220 -7.98 32.15 19.49
C ILE A 220 -9.03 33.23 19.74
N GLY A 221 -10.32 32.89 19.62
CA GLY A 221 -11.43 33.81 19.90
C GLY A 221 -11.70 34.03 21.40
N ASP A 222 -11.10 33.25 22.30
CA ASP A 222 -11.33 33.35 23.74
C ASP A 222 -10.46 34.46 24.37
N GLN A 223 -11.10 35.56 24.77
CA GLN A 223 -10.44 36.71 25.39
C GLN A 223 -9.96 36.45 26.82
N THR A 224 -10.35 35.33 27.43
CA THR A 224 -9.95 34.99 28.81
C THR A 224 -8.54 34.39 28.88
N VAL A 225 -7.99 33.96 27.74
CA VAL A 225 -6.69 33.29 27.66
C VAL A 225 -5.60 34.26 27.21
N SER A 226 -4.43 34.24 27.86
CA SER A 226 -3.30 35.09 27.47
C SER A 226 -2.77 34.75 26.08
N HIS A 227 -2.38 35.77 25.31
CA HIS A 227 -1.81 35.59 23.96
C HIS A 227 -0.59 34.65 23.93
N LEU A 228 0.25 34.69 24.98
CA LEU A 228 1.39 33.80 25.10
C LEU A 228 0.96 32.33 25.25
N SER A 229 -0.05 32.05 26.08
CA SER A 229 -0.59 30.69 26.24
C SER A 229 -1.20 30.19 24.93
N VAL A 230 -1.93 31.04 24.21
CA VAL A 230 -2.48 30.70 22.88
C VAL A 230 -1.35 30.35 21.92
N CYS A 231 -0.30 31.17 21.84
CA CYS A 231 0.85 30.91 20.97
C CYS A 231 1.55 29.58 21.30
N VAL A 232 1.86 29.33 22.58
CA VAL A 232 2.49 28.08 23.03
C VAL A 232 1.64 26.87 22.68
N GLN A 233 0.32 26.93 22.89
CA GLN A 233 -0.58 25.83 22.55
C GLN A 233 -0.67 25.60 21.05
N CYS A 234 -0.70 26.66 20.23
CA CYS A 234 -0.66 26.55 18.77
C CYS A 234 0.63 25.89 18.29
N VAL A 235 1.79 26.31 18.80
CA VAL A 235 3.09 25.71 18.48
C VAL A 235 3.14 24.25 18.91
N CYS A 236 2.68 23.92 20.12
CA CYS A 236 2.64 22.53 20.59
C CYS A 236 1.74 21.65 19.71
N ARG A 237 0.56 22.14 19.30
CA ARG A 237 -0.33 21.43 18.36
C ARG A 237 0.33 21.26 17.00
N PHE A 238 0.96 22.29 16.46
CA PHE A 238 1.70 22.20 15.20
C PHE A 238 2.80 21.14 15.26
N VAL A 239 3.65 21.18 16.28
CA VAL A 239 4.76 20.21 16.43
C VAL A 239 4.21 18.79 16.62
N CYS A 240 3.28 18.58 17.54
CA CYS A 240 2.80 17.23 17.85
C CYS A 240 1.87 16.66 16.78
N LEU A 241 1.05 17.47 16.11
CA LEU A 241 0.07 16.99 15.13
C LEU A 241 0.55 17.05 13.69
N LEU A 242 1.64 17.76 13.35
CA LEU A 242 2.19 17.78 11.98
C LEU A 242 3.63 17.26 11.93
N VAL A 243 4.53 17.79 12.77
CA VAL A 243 5.96 17.43 12.71
C VAL A 243 6.19 15.99 13.18
N VAL A 244 5.63 15.60 14.33
CA VAL A 244 5.81 14.25 14.90
C VAL A 244 5.28 13.14 13.97
N PRO A 245 4.05 13.20 13.42
CA PRO A 245 3.57 12.19 12.47
C PRO A 245 4.47 12.04 11.24
N VAL A 246 4.96 13.16 10.68
CA VAL A 246 5.85 13.14 9.51
C VAL A 246 7.19 12.49 9.86
N LEU A 247 7.78 12.85 11.00
CA LEU A 247 9.03 12.24 11.45
C LEU A 247 8.88 10.73 11.69
N LEU A 248 7.78 10.30 12.30
CA LEU A 248 7.50 8.88 12.52
C LEU A 248 7.25 8.13 11.21
N TYR A 249 6.54 8.73 10.26
CA TYR A 249 6.35 8.15 8.94
C TYR A 249 7.70 7.89 8.26
N VAL A 250 8.57 8.89 8.19
CA VAL A 250 9.91 8.76 7.62
C VAL A 250 10.75 7.74 8.41
N PHE A 251 10.66 7.74 9.74
CA PHE A 251 11.35 6.78 10.60
C PHE A 251 10.98 5.33 10.30
N TRP A 252 9.70 5.02 10.09
CA TRP A 252 9.29 3.65 9.75
C TRP A 252 9.81 3.20 8.39
N PHE A 253 9.90 4.11 7.42
CA PHE A 253 10.58 3.81 6.14
C PHE A 253 12.10 3.63 6.30
N TYR A 254 12.72 4.39 7.19
CA TYR A 254 14.13 4.19 7.54
C TYR A 254 14.38 2.81 8.14
N VAL A 255 13.53 2.37 9.08
CA VAL A 255 13.59 1.02 9.65
C VAL A 255 13.33 -0.04 8.58
N HIS A 256 12.30 0.14 7.74
CA HIS A 256 11.96 -0.77 6.65
C HIS A 256 13.13 -0.99 5.69
N LEU A 257 13.73 0.08 5.16
CA LEU A 257 14.89 0.00 4.26
C LEU A 257 16.18 -0.46 4.98
N GLY A 258 16.27 -0.26 6.30
CA GLY A 258 17.37 -0.78 7.11
C GLY A 258 17.29 -2.30 7.34
N ILE A 259 16.08 -2.85 7.48
CA ILE A 259 15.85 -4.30 7.63
C ILE A 259 15.96 -5.01 6.28
N LEU A 260 15.35 -4.45 5.23
CA LEU A 260 15.31 -5.05 3.89
C LEU A 260 16.55 -4.69 3.08
N ASN A 261 17.64 -5.37 3.39
CA ASN A 261 18.94 -5.09 2.79
C ASN A 261 19.34 -6.05 1.67
N ARG A 262 18.55 -7.07 1.33
CA ARG A 262 18.83 -8.03 0.25
C ARG A 262 17.95 -7.80 -0.99
N SER A 263 18.42 -8.22 -2.16
CA SER A 263 17.62 -8.24 -3.39
C SER A 263 16.40 -9.15 -3.27
N GLY A 264 15.34 -8.81 -4.01
CA GLY A 264 14.05 -9.47 -3.93
C GLY A 264 13.20 -9.28 -5.18
N PRO A 265 12.00 -9.87 -5.23
CA PRO A 265 11.22 -9.99 -6.46
C PRO A 265 10.80 -8.64 -7.08
N HIS A 266 10.73 -7.58 -6.28
CA HIS A 266 10.30 -6.25 -6.71
C HIS A 266 11.47 -5.27 -6.87
N ASP A 267 12.72 -5.71 -6.75
CA ASP A 267 13.89 -4.84 -6.96
C ASP A 267 13.99 -4.34 -8.41
N GLN A 268 13.50 -5.14 -9.37
CA GLN A 268 13.48 -4.82 -10.79
C GLN A 268 12.75 -3.51 -11.11
N PHE A 269 11.75 -3.12 -10.31
CA PHE A 269 11.00 -1.88 -10.51
C PHE A 269 11.77 -0.63 -10.08
N MET A 270 12.87 -0.80 -9.34
CA MET A 270 13.73 0.27 -8.85
C MET A 270 14.82 0.63 -9.87
N SER A 271 15.49 1.74 -9.63
CA SER A 271 16.65 2.23 -10.36
C SER A 271 17.83 1.29 -10.15
N SER A 272 18.70 1.22 -11.17
CA SER A 272 19.95 0.46 -11.10
C SER A 272 20.80 0.87 -9.90
N ALA A 273 20.80 2.17 -9.59
CA ALA A 273 21.41 2.74 -8.42
C ALA A 273 20.83 2.10 -7.14
N PHE A 274 19.50 2.15 -6.94
CA PHE A 274 18.86 1.56 -5.76
C PHE A 274 19.17 0.07 -5.60
N GLN A 275 19.09 -0.69 -6.69
CA GLN A 275 19.39 -2.13 -6.73
C GLN A 275 20.85 -2.43 -6.34
N ALA A 276 21.80 -1.59 -6.79
CA ALA A 276 23.20 -1.69 -6.39
C ALA A 276 23.42 -1.45 -4.88
N GLY A 277 22.45 -0.84 -4.19
CA GLY A 277 22.45 -0.66 -2.75
C GLY A 277 21.94 -1.86 -1.94
N LEU A 278 21.49 -2.94 -2.58
CA LEU A 278 20.99 -4.17 -1.95
C LEU A 278 22.05 -5.30 -2.02
N GLN A 279 22.18 -6.08 -0.95
CA GLN A 279 23.06 -7.24 -0.85
C GLN A 279 22.51 -8.42 -1.67
N GLY A 280 23.37 -9.07 -2.47
CA GLY A 280 22.97 -10.19 -3.32
C GLY A 280 22.16 -9.81 -4.56
N GLY A 281 21.91 -8.51 -4.77
CA GLY A 281 21.31 -7.98 -6.00
C GLY A 281 22.34 -7.71 -7.08
N LEU A 282 21.95 -6.84 -8.01
CA LEU A 282 22.80 -6.38 -9.11
C LEU A 282 24.11 -5.70 -8.69
N SER A 283 24.26 -5.41 -7.40
CA SER A 283 25.51 -5.00 -6.76
C SER A 283 26.66 -5.98 -7.01
N ARG A 284 26.37 -7.27 -7.22
CA ARG A 284 27.38 -8.28 -7.57
C ARG A 284 27.90 -8.16 -9.00
N ILE A 285 27.08 -7.61 -9.92
CA ILE A 285 27.29 -7.65 -11.38
C ILE A 285 27.81 -6.30 -11.92
N THR A 286 27.43 -5.17 -11.30
CA THR A 286 27.77 -3.81 -11.77
C THR A 286 28.91 -3.13 -10.99
N GLN A 287 29.35 -3.72 -9.87
CA GLN A 287 30.48 -3.18 -9.12
C GLN A 287 31.80 -3.56 -9.79
N GLY A 288 32.75 -2.62 -9.82
CA GLY A 288 34.05 -2.76 -10.51
C GLY A 288 34.01 -2.81 -12.04
N GLN A 289 32.86 -2.54 -12.67
CA GLN A 289 32.80 -2.34 -14.12
C GLN A 289 33.59 -1.09 -14.54
N PRO A 290 34.15 -1.06 -15.77
CA PRO A 290 34.87 0.12 -16.23
C PRO A 290 33.94 1.32 -16.29
N LEU A 291 34.38 2.48 -15.81
CA LEU A 291 33.53 3.68 -15.77
C LEU A 291 33.27 4.25 -17.18
N GLU A 292 34.30 4.26 -18.02
CA GLU A 292 34.31 4.90 -19.32
C GLU A 292 34.02 3.88 -20.42
N VAL A 293 32.96 4.11 -21.18
CA VAL A 293 32.60 3.29 -22.35
C VAL A 293 33.58 3.59 -23.47
N ALA A 294 34.27 2.54 -23.94
CA ALA A 294 35.23 2.62 -25.03
C ALA A 294 34.75 1.85 -26.28
N PHE A 295 35.36 2.11 -27.44
CA PHE A 295 35.15 1.25 -28.60
C PHE A 295 35.62 -0.18 -28.29
N GLY A 296 34.81 -1.18 -28.64
CA GLY A 296 34.97 -2.60 -28.27
C GLY A 296 34.27 -3.00 -26.96
N SER A 297 33.67 -2.04 -26.25
CA SER A 297 32.98 -2.31 -24.99
C SER A 297 31.67 -3.06 -25.23
N GLN A 298 31.41 -4.06 -24.39
CA GLN A 298 30.14 -4.76 -24.35
C GLN A 298 29.28 -4.11 -23.25
N VAL A 299 28.07 -3.68 -23.59
CA VAL A 299 27.18 -2.89 -22.74
C VAL A 299 25.74 -3.37 -22.81
N THR A 300 24.99 -3.19 -21.73
CA THR A 300 23.52 -3.29 -21.75
C THR A 300 22.92 -1.89 -21.66
N LEU A 301 21.98 -1.59 -22.57
CA LEU A 301 21.34 -0.28 -22.66
C LEU A 301 19.95 -0.34 -22.02
N ARG A 302 19.76 0.39 -20.92
CA ARG A 302 18.48 0.53 -20.22
C ARG A 302 17.80 1.82 -20.63
N SER A 303 16.48 1.79 -20.83
CA SER A 303 15.75 3.03 -21.08
C SER A 303 15.62 3.88 -19.82
N SER A 304 15.87 5.17 -19.95
CA SER A 304 15.78 6.18 -18.88
C SER A 304 14.42 6.86 -18.85
N THR A 305 13.56 6.54 -19.84
CA THR A 305 12.23 7.13 -19.99
C THR A 305 11.35 6.76 -18.79
N SER A 306 10.49 7.69 -18.35
CA SER A 306 9.58 7.56 -17.20
C SER A 306 8.41 6.57 -17.42
N GLN A 307 8.65 5.43 -18.08
CA GLN A 307 7.66 4.35 -18.15
C GLN A 307 7.66 3.55 -16.85
N THR A 308 6.52 2.91 -16.57
CA THR A 308 6.24 2.21 -15.31
C THR A 308 7.17 1.00 -15.10
N ILE A 309 7.61 0.36 -16.19
CA ILE A 309 8.44 -0.84 -16.19
C ILE A 309 9.79 -0.52 -16.87
N PRO A 310 10.93 -0.77 -16.21
CA PRO A 310 12.23 -0.63 -16.85
C PRO A 310 12.43 -1.74 -17.88
N CYS A 311 13.10 -1.41 -18.97
CA CYS A 311 13.41 -2.38 -20.02
C CYS A 311 14.78 -2.12 -20.63
N TRP A 312 15.36 -3.18 -21.19
CA TRP A 312 16.67 -3.17 -21.84
C TRP A 312 16.51 -3.36 -23.33
N LEU A 313 17.36 -2.68 -24.11
CA LEU A 313 17.43 -2.89 -25.55
C LEU A 313 17.80 -4.35 -25.83
N HIS A 314 16.91 -5.05 -26.50
CA HIS A 314 16.94 -6.50 -26.64
C HIS A 314 16.83 -6.90 -28.10
N SER A 315 17.45 -8.01 -28.48
CA SER A 315 17.24 -8.62 -29.78
C SER A 315 17.39 -10.13 -29.72
N HIS A 316 16.54 -10.86 -30.43
CA HIS A 316 16.53 -12.32 -30.46
C HIS A 316 16.39 -12.81 -31.90
N LYS A 317 16.63 -14.09 -32.17
CA LYS A 317 16.69 -14.65 -33.55
C LYS A 317 15.39 -14.55 -34.35
N ALA A 318 14.28 -14.12 -33.76
CA ALA A 318 13.02 -13.97 -34.49
C ALA A 318 13.03 -12.71 -35.36
N ASN A 319 12.38 -12.80 -36.51
CA ASN A 319 12.25 -11.71 -37.47
C ASN A 319 10.87 -11.07 -37.37
N TYR A 320 10.74 -9.81 -37.77
CA TYR A 320 9.43 -9.18 -37.95
C TYR A 320 8.61 -9.97 -38.98
N PRO A 321 7.28 -10.08 -38.83
CA PRO A 321 6.45 -10.76 -39.82
C PRO A 321 6.48 -9.98 -41.15
N ILE A 322 6.42 -10.66 -42.29
CA ILE A 322 6.46 -10.00 -43.63
C ILE A 322 5.36 -8.95 -43.77
N ARG A 323 4.19 -9.20 -43.18
CA ARG A 323 3.08 -8.26 -43.09
C ARG A 323 2.58 -8.17 -41.65
N TYR A 324 2.28 -6.96 -41.21
CA TYR A 324 1.60 -6.70 -39.95
C TYR A 324 0.12 -7.04 -40.04
N GLU A 325 -0.56 -7.15 -38.90
CA GLU A 325 -1.99 -7.50 -38.82
C GLU A 325 -2.88 -6.53 -39.62
N ASN A 326 -2.47 -5.28 -39.75
CA ASN A 326 -3.15 -4.26 -40.55
C ASN A 326 -2.77 -4.26 -42.04
N GLY A 327 -2.09 -5.30 -42.53
CA GLY A 327 -1.74 -5.50 -43.93
C GLY A 327 -0.54 -4.68 -44.43
N ARG A 328 0.06 -3.82 -43.60
CA ARG A 328 1.29 -3.08 -43.93
C ARG A 328 2.47 -4.04 -44.07
N GLY A 329 3.38 -3.76 -45.01
CA GLY A 329 4.62 -4.51 -45.18
C GLY A 329 5.64 -4.17 -44.09
N SER A 330 6.42 -5.17 -43.70
CA SER A 330 7.58 -5.06 -42.82
C SER A 330 8.87 -5.30 -43.59
N SER A 331 10.02 -4.93 -43.00
CA SER A 331 11.34 -5.26 -43.52
C SER A 331 11.72 -6.74 -43.42
N HIS A 332 10.98 -7.52 -42.62
CA HIS A 332 11.30 -8.92 -42.29
C HIS A 332 12.71 -9.10 -41.68
N GLN A 333 13.28 -8.05 -41.09
CA GLN A 333 14.57 -8.08 -40.41
C GLN A 333 14.44 -8.61 -38.97
N GLN A 334 15.58 -8.78 -38.28
CA GLN A 334 15.61 -9.30 -36.91
C GLN A 334 14.90 -8.30 -35.98
N GLN A 335 14.06 -8.81 -35.09
CA GLN A 335 13.33 -7.97 -34.14
C GLN A 335 14.29 -7.30 -33.16
N VAL A 336 14.07 -6.00 -32.92
CA VAL A 336 14.70 -5.26 -31.82
C VAL A 336 13.59 -4.70 -30.95
N THR A 337 13.63 -5.05 -29.68
CA THR A 337 12.56 -4.78 -28.72
C THR A 337 13.16 -4.22 -27.45
N CYS A 338 12.30 -3.91 -26.48
CA CYS A 338 12.73 -3.61 -25.13
C CYS A 338 12.17 -4.66 -24.18
N TYR A 339 13.07 -5.47 -23.62
CA TYR A 339 12.71 -6.59 -22.76
C TYR A 339 12.75 -6.16 -21.29
N PRO A 340 11.72 -6.45 -20.47
CA PRO A 340 11.66 -6.00 -19.07
C PRO A 340 12.47 -6.86 -18.10
N PHE A 341 13.20 -7.87 -18.59
CA PHE A 341 14.05 -8.72 -17.77
C PHE A 341 15.49 -8.74 -18.29
N LYS A 342 16.40 -9.21 -17.44
CA LYS A 342 17.81 -9.37 -17.79
C LYS A 342 18.03 -10.65 -18.56
N ASP A 343 18.67 -10.52 -19.71
CA ASP A 343 18.95 -11.60 -20.63
C ASP A 343 20.32 -11.39 -21.27
N ILE A 344 20.95 -12.48 -21.72
CA ILE A 344 22.20 -12.45 -22.48
C ILE A 344 21.99 -11.75 -23.82
N ASN A 345 20.78 -11.79 -24.36
CA ASN A 345 20.33 -11.06 -25.55
C ASN A 345 20.15 -9.54 -25.33
N ASN A 346 20.48 -9.02 -24.15
CA ASN A 346 20.50 -7.57 -23.88
C ASN A 346 21.88 -6.94 -24.13
N TRP A 347 22.91 -7.74 -24.42
CA TRP A 347 24.28 -7.26 -24.60
C TRP A 347 24.51 -6.73 -26.01
N TRP A 348 25.12 -5.54 -26.09
CA TRP A 348 25.49 -4.85 -27.33
C TRP A 348 26.96 -4.46 -27.28
N ILE A 349 27.65 -4.51 -28.42
CA ILE A 349 29.05 -4.12 -28.57
C ILE A 349 29.12 -2.78 -29.25
N VAL A 350 29.81 -1.81 -28.63
CA VAL A 350 30.02 -0.47 -29.18
C VAL A 350 31.20 -0.51 -30.14
N LYS A 351 30.93 -0.55 -31.45
CA LYS A 351 31.95 -0.68 -32.49
C LYS A 351 32.24 0.68 -33.16
N ASN A 352 33.52 0.91 -33.49
CA ASN A 352 33.93 2.02 -34.34
C ASN A 352 33.68 1.65 -35.83
N PRO A 353 32.94 2.46 -36.61
CA PRO A 353 32.71 2.21 -38.03
C PRO A 353 33.98 2.00 -38.87
N GLY A 354 35.10 2.64 -38.48
CA GLY A 354 36.38 2.57 -39.18
C GLY A 354 37.28 1.40 -38.77
N ARG A 355 36.87 0.55 -37.82
CA ARG A 355 37.65 -0.62 -37.36
C ARG A 355 36.85 -1.90 -37.56
N GLN A 356 37.54 -2.98 -37.95
CA GLN A 356 36.92 -4.30 -38.07
C GLN A 356 36.88 -5.04 -36.73
N GLU A 357 37.84 -4.79 -35.84
CA GLU A 357 37.94 -5.42 -34.52
C GLU A 357 36.76 -5.04 -33.61
N LEU A 358 36.27 -6.03 -32.86
CA LEU A 358 35.20 -5.89 -31.86
C LEU A 358 35.74 -5.82 -30.42
N VAL A 359 37.06 -5.77 -30.27
CA VAL A 359 37.79 -5.84 -28.99
C VAL A 359 38.24 -4.44 -28.58
N VAL A 360 38.38 -4.22 -27.27
CA VAL A 360 38.89 -2.96 -26.74
C VAL A 360 40.39 -2.83 -27.01
N GLY A 361 40.79 -1.73 -27.65
CA GLY A 361 42.20 -1.43 -27.89
C GLY A 361 42.98 -1.14 -26.60
N SER A 362 44.30 -1.34 -26.63
CA SER A 362 45.21 -0.96 -25.54
C SER A 362 46.10 0.21 -26.02
N PRO A 363 45.92 1.45 -25.54
CA PRO A 363 44.98 1.92 -24.51
C PRO A 363 43.52 2.05 -25.00
N PRO A 364 42.52 2.00 -24.09
CA PRO A 364 41.11 2.08 -24.45
C PRO A 364 40.75 3.47 -25.01
N GLN A 365 40.11 3.48 -26.18
CA GLN A 365 39.60 4.70 -26.80
C GLN A 365 38.15 4.96 -26.38
N THR A 366 37.97 5.91 -25.46
CA THR A 366 36.66 6.29 -24.91
C THR A 366 35.74 6.92 -25.96
N VAL A 367 34.44 6.61 -25.90
CA VAL A 367 33.42 7.24 -26.75
C VAL A 367 33.00 8.58 -26.15
N ARG A 368 32.96 9.62 -26.99
CA ARG A 368 32.61 10.99 -26.61
C ARG A 368 31.32 11.45 -27.28
N HIS A 369 30.78 12.54 -26.75
CA HIS A 369 29.66 13.23 -27.37
C HIS A 369 29.97 13.61 -28.83
N GLY A 370 29.06 13.26 -29.74
CA GLY A 370 29.17 13.53 -31.17
C GLY A 370 29.81 12.39 -31.98
N ASP A 371 30.40 11.39 -31.32
CA ASP A 371 31.01 10.24 -32.01
C ASP A 371 29.95 9.40 -32.74
N ILE A 372 30.35 8.85 -33.88
CA ILE A 372 29.54 7.92 -34.67
C ILE A 372 29.96 6.50 -34.30
N ILE A 373 28.99 5.69 -33.89
CA ILE A 373 29.14 4.31 -33.46
C ILE A 373 28.30 3.37 -34.32
N GLN A 374 28.67 2.09 -34.27
CA GLN A 374 27.82 0.97 -34.65
C GLN A 374 27.51 0.15 -33.40
N LEU A 375 26.25 -0.22 -33.19
CA LEU A 375 25.86 -1.14 -32.12
C LEU A 375 25.68 -2.52 -32.72
N VAL A 376 26.46 -3.49 -32.25
CA VAL A 376 26.41 -4.88 -32.70
C VAL A 376 25.79 -5.73 -31.60
N HIS A 377 24.75 -6.48 -31.90
CA HIS A 377 24.13 -7.36 -30.92
C HIS A 377 25.09 -8.49 -30.53
N GLY A 378 25.28 -8.74 -29.23
CA GLY A 378 26.30 -9.65 -28.71
C GLY A 378 26.16 -11.08 -29.19
N MET A 379 24.94 -11.65 -29.15
CA MET A 379 24.69 -13.04 -29.51
C MET A 379 24.49 -13.27 -31.01
N THR A 380 23.77 -12.38 -31.70
CA THR A 380 23.46 -12.58 -33.13
C THR A 380 24.41 -11.86 -34.08
N SER A 381 25.34 -11.05 -33.55
CA SER A 381 26.28 -10.23 -34.31
C SER A 381 25.63 -9.34 -35.38
N ARG A 382 24.34 -9.02 -35.23
CA ARG A 382 23.61 -8.12 -36.14
C ARG A 382 23.75 -6.67 -35.73
N TYR A 383 23.79 -5.79 -36.72
CA TYR A 383 23.90 -4.35 -36.48
C TYR A 383 22.53 -3.75 -36.17
N LEU A 384 22.46 -2.89 -35.15
CA LEU A 384 21.29 -2.06 -34.92
C LEU A 384 21.08 -1.12 -36.10
N ASN A 385 19.91 -1.20 -36.71
CA ASN A 385 19.57 -0.55 -37.96
C ASN A 385 18.21 0.15 -37.83
N SER A 386 18.05 1.27 -38.51
CA SER A 386 16.75 1.89 -38.73
C SER A 386 16.64 2.33 -40.17
N HIS A 387 15.43 2.31 -40.71
CA HIS A 387 15.20 2.52 -42.13
C HIS A 387 13.79 3.05 -42.34
N ASP A 388 13.47 3.47 -43.56
CA ASP A 388 12.19 4.13 -43.87
C ASP A 388 11.03 3.14 -44.04
N VAL A 389 10.83 2.30 -43.03
CA VAL A 389 9.69 1.40 -42.87
C VAL A 389 8.96 1.81 -41.61
N ALA A 390 7.63 1.80 -41.65
CA ALA A 390 6.80 2.19 -40.52
C ALA A 390 6.84 1.14 -39.41
N ALA A 391 6.95 1.58 -38.15
CA ALA A 391 6.98 0.68 -37.00
C ALA A 391 5.67 -0.13 -36.86
N PRO A 392 5.74 -1.35 -36.28
CA PRO A 392 4.64 -2.30 -36.23
C PRO A 392 3.39 -1.77 -35.51
N MET A 393 3.53 -1.18 -34.34
CA MET A 393 2.40 -0.62 -33.57
C MET A 393 2.25 0.88 -33.82
N SER A 394 3.36 1.58 -34.08
CA SER A 394 3.39 3.03 -34.20
C SER A 394 3.72 3.51 -35.63
N PRO A 395 2.74 3.60 -36.55
CA PRO A 395 2.97 3.88 -37.98
C PRO A 395 3.68 5.21 -38.28
N HIS A 396 3.64 6.17 -37.34
CA HIS A 396 4.25 7.48 -37.49
C HIS A 396 5.76 7.50 -37.22
N HIS A 397 6.31 6.39 -36.71
CA HIS A 397 7.72 6.24 -36.38
C HIS A 397 8.39 5.21 -37.29
N GLN A 398 9.72 5.29 -37.38
CA GLN A 398 10.53 4.37 -38.16
C GLN A 398 10.77 3.08 -37.37
N GLU A 399 10.74 1.96 -38.09
CA GLU A 399 11.08 0.63 -37.59
C GLU A 399 12.57 0.59 -37.21
N VAL A 400 12.86 -0.08 -36.10
CA VAL A 400 14.21 -0.38 -35.64
C VAL A 400 14.38 -1.89 -35.65
N SER A 401 15.47 -2.35 -36.24
CA SER A 401 15.70 -3.77 -36.51
C SER A 401 17.18 -4.15 -36.39
N GLY A 402 17.45 -5.45 -36.29
CA GLY A 402 18.79 -6.00 -36.49
C GLY A 402 18.99 -6.32 -37.98
N TYR A 403 19.96 -5.67 -38.61
CA TYR A 403 20.16 -5.78 -40.06
C TYR A 403 20.45 -7.22 -40.49
N LEU A 404 19.67 -7.70 -41.44
CA LEU A 404 19.86 -8.96 -42.15
C LEU A 404 20.11 -8.64 -43.62
N ASP A 405 21.25 -9.10 -44.14
CA ASP A 405 21.54 -8.99 -45.57
C ASP A 405 20.81 -10.12 -46.30
N PHE A 406 19.65 -9.79 -46.87
CA PHE A 406 18.89 -10.70 -47.71
C PHE A 406 19.36 -10.69 -49.18
N ASN A 407 20.50 -10.06 -49.50
CA ASN A 407 21.03 -9.92 -50.86
C ASN A 407 20.06 -9.21 -51.83
N VAL A 408 19.07 -8.49 -51.28
CA VAL A 408 18.00 -7.78 -52.01
C VAL A 408 17.80 -6.38 -51.42
N SER A 409 18.20 -5.39 -52.23
CA SER A 409 17.82 -3.96 -52.30
C SER A 409 17.90 -3.01 -51.09
N MET A 410 18.06 -3.43 -49.83
CA MET A 410 18.20 -2.49 -48.70
C MET A 410 19.63 -2.44 -48.15
N ALA A 411 20.32 -1.33 -48.43
CA ALA A 411 21.63 -1.04 -47.84
C ALA A 411 21.51 -0.87 -46.32
N ALA A 412 22.52 -1.36 -45.59
CA ALA A 412 22.59 -1.18 -44.14
C ALA A 412 22.68 0.32 -43.77
N GLN A 413 21.81 0.76 -42.88
CA GLN A 413 21.83 2.09 -42.27
C GLN A 413 22.04 1.90 -40.76
N ASN A 414 23.28 1.57 -40.40
CA ASN A 414 23.64 1.13 -39.05
C ASN A 414 24.48 2.14 -38.25
N LEU A 415 24.56 3.38 -38.72
CA LEU A 415 25.35 4.43 -38.10
C LEU A 415 24.49 5.25 -37.12
N TRP A 416 24.95 5.31 -35.87
CA TRP A 416 24.31 6.05 -34.80
C TRP A 416 25.28 7.06 -34.20
N ARG A 417 24.85 8.31 -34.06
CA ARG A 417 25.61 9.35 -33.38
C ARG A 417 25.20 9.41 -31.92
N VAL A 418 26.18 9.46 -31.04
CA VAL A 418 26.00 9.52 -29.58
C VAL A 418 25.80 10.97 -29.14
N ASP A 419 24.62 11.29 -28.62
CA ASP A 419 24.33 12.59 -28.00
C ASP A 419 24.18 12.43 -26.48
N ILE A 420 25.00 13.12 -25.68
CA ILE A 420 24.99 13.00 -24.22
C ILE A 420 24.19 14.17 -23.65
N ALA A 421 23.00 13.88 -23.12
CA ALA A 421 22.04 14.89 -22.68
C ALA A 421 22.53 15.64 -21.42
N ASN A 422 23.14 14.94 -20.47
CA ASN A 422 23.60 15.49 -19.19
C ASN A 422 25.07 15.96 -19.20
N ARG A 423 25.61 16.29 -20.38
CA ARG A 423 27.01 16.71 -20.57
C ARG A 423 27.46 17.88 -19.69
N ALA A 424 26.56 18.80 -19.36
CA ALA A 424 26.86 19.99 -18.56
C ALA A 424 27.05 19.70 -17.06
N ALA A 425 26.49 18.59 -16.56
CA ALA A 425 26.52 18.24 -15.14
C ALA A 425 27.61 17.20 -14.80
N GLU A 426 27.98 16.34 -15.76
CA GLU A 426 28.85 15.18 -15.52
C GLU A 426 30.16 15.25 -16.32
N SER A 427 30.09 15.02 -17.65
CA SER A 427 31.26 14.96 -18.55
C SER A 427 30.83 14.82 -20.00
N GLU A 428 31.71 15.15 -20.95
CA GLU A 428 31.54 14.85 -22.39
C GLU A 428 31.89 13.39 -22.80
N VAL A 429 32.35 12.58 -21.84
CA VAL A 429 32.71 11.17 -22.03
C VAL A 429 31.52 10.30 -21.67
N TRP A 430 31.24 9.28 -22.47
CA TRP A 430 30.16 8.34 -22.17
C TRP A 430 30.55 7.44 -20.98
N LYS A 431 29.87 7.64 -19.86
CA LYS A 431 30.08 6.89 -18.62
C LYS A 431 28.92 5.95 -18.30
N THR A 432 29.24 4.82 -17.68
CA THR A 432 28.24 3.85 -17.19
C THR A 432 27.38 4.43 -16.08
N ILE A 433 26.07 4.17 -16.09
CA ILE A 433 25.04 4.57 -15.11
C ILE A 433 24.80 6.09 -15.03
N GLN A 434 25.84 6.90 -15.22
CA GLN A 434 25.85 8.35 -15.07
C GLN A 434 25.36 9.08 -16.31
N SER A 435 25.82 8.70 -17.51
CA SER A 435 25.49 9.41 -18.73
C SER A 435 24.11 9.00 -19.25
N GLU A 436 23.25 9.99 -19.49
CA GLU A 436 22.01 9.80 -20.24
C GLU A 436 22.28 10.11 -21.71
N VAL A 437 22.12 9.11 -22.58
CA VAL A 437 22.53 9.16 -23.97
C VAL A 437 21.36 8.99 -24.92
N GLN A 438 21.30 9.83 -25.94
CA GLN A 438 20.41 9.69 -27.09
C GLN A 438 21.20 9.14 -28.27
N LEU A 439 20.66 8.10 -28.90
CA LEU A 439 21.23 7.51 -30.10
C LEU A 439 20.51 8.08 -31.31
N VAL A 440 21.20 8.92 -32.07
CA VAL A 440 20.65 9.63 -33.24
C VAL A 440 21.08 8.92 -34.51
N HIS A 441 20.14 8.35 -35.24
CA HIS A 441 20.38 7.71 -36.52
C HIS A 441 20.93 8.70 -37.55
N VAL A 442 22.10 8.42 -38.14
CA VAL A 442 22.81 9.38 -38.99
C VAL A 442 22.06 9.69 -40.27
N ASN A 443 21.48 8.67 -40.92
CA ASN A 443 20.85 8.84 -42.23
C ASN A 443 19.50 9.56 -42.15
N THR A 444 18.67 9.26 -41.14
CA THR A 444 17.31 9.80 -41.02
C THR A 444 17.17 10.89 -39.96
N SER A 445 18.22 11.16 -39.18
CA SER A 445 18.20 12.05 -38.00
C SER A 445 17.16 11.68 -36.95
N ALA A 446 16.67 10.44 -36.95
CA ALA A 446 15.70 9.95 -35.98
C ALA A 446 16.40 9.48 -34.69
N VAL A 447 15.76 9.67 -33.54
CA VAL A 447 16.30 9.28 -32.23
C VAL A 447 15.68 7.96 -31.78
N LEU A 448 16.51 7.06 -31.28
CA LEU A 448 16.07 5.78 -30.72
C LEU A 448 15.26 5.98 -29.44
N LYS A 449 14.02 5.47 -29.42
CA LYS A 449 13.05 5.68 -28.34
C LYS A 449 12.12 4.48 -28.16
N LEU A 450 11.45 4.41 -27.01
CA LEU A 450 10.33 3.50 -26.77
C LEU A 450 9.01 4.13 -27.18
N SER A 451 8.17 3.41 -27.91
CA SER A 451 6.81 3.89 -28.21
C SER A 451 5.88 3.81 -26.99
N GLY A 452 6.14 2.87 -26.07
CA GLY A 452 5.28 2.56 -24.93
C GLY A 452 4.17 1.55 -25.23
N MET A 453 4.11 1.03 -26.46
CA MET A 453 3.19 -0.02 -26.85
C MET A 453 3.89 -1.39 -26.74
N SER A 454 3.15 -2.41 -26.33
CA SER A 454 3.58 -3.81 -26.38
C SER A 454 3.32 -4.41 -27.76
N LEU A 455 4.26 -5.21 -28.25
CA LEU A 455 4.10 -5.99 -29.47
C LEU A 455 3.06 -7.12 -29.28
N PRO A 456 2.44 -7.62 -30.36
CA PRO A 456 1.56 -8.80 -30.31
C PRO A 456 2.32 -10.10 -30.01
N ASP A 457 1.61 -11.23 -30.04
CA ASP A 457 2.13 -12.57 -29.72
C ASP A 457 3.43 -12.91 -30.50
N TRP A 458 3.55 -12.50 -31.76
CA TRP A 458 4.73 -12.72 -32.59
C TRP A 458 6.00 -11.99 -32.09
N GLY A 459 5.82 -10.97 -31.25
CA GLY A 459 6.88 -10.21 -30.58
C GLY A 459 6.94 -10.48 -29.08
N PHE A 460 6.35 -11.60 -28.62
CA PHE A 460 6.39 -12.08 -27.22
C PHE A 460 5.89 -11.06 -26.19
N HIS A 461 4.96 -10.17 -26.56
CA HIS A 461 4.48 -9.08 -25.69
C HIS A 461 5.57 -8.13 -25.17
N GLN A 462 6.73 -8.08 -25.83
CA GLN A 462 7.81 -7.16 -25.49
C GLN A 462 7.48 -5.73 -25.92
N LEU A 463 8.16 -4.72 -25.37
CA LEU A 463 7.89 -3.32 -25.71
C LEU A 463 8.52 -2.95 -27.06
N GLU A 464 7.81 -2.14 -27.85
CA GLU A 464 8.24 -1.68 -29.17
C GLU A 464 9.30 -0.57 -29.05
N VAL A 465 10.42 -0.77 -29.75
CA VAL A 465 11.49 0.22 -29.94
C VAL A 465 11.33 0.85 -31.33
N VAL A 466 11.38 2.17 -31.39
CA VAL A 466 11.15 2.96 -32.61
C VAL A 466 12.19 4.06 -32.78
N ALA A 467 12.30 4.61 -33.98
CA ALA A 467 13.09 5.82 -34.22
C ALA A 467 12.16 7.00 -34.59
N GLU A 468 12.24 8.09 -33.82
CA GLU A 468 11.40 9.28 -33.95
C GLU A 468 12.20 10.51 -34.41
N LYS A 469 11.69 11.28 -35.39
CA LYS A 469 12.36 12.51 -35.85
C LYS A 469 12.33 13.60 -34.76
N LEU A 470 13.46 14.29 -34.59
CA LEU A 470 13.79 15.19 -33.45
C LEU A 470 12.80 16.32 -33.10
N PHE A 471 11.83 16.66 -33.96
CA PHE A 471 10.98 17.86 -33.81
C PHE A 471 10.04 17.84 -32.58
N LYS A 472 9.90 16.71 -31.86
CA LYS A 472 9.03 16.55 -30.68
C LYS A 472 9.69 15.88 -29.46
N ALA A 473 10.97 15.51 -29.53
CA ALA A 473 11.59 14.66 -28.50
C ALA A 473 11.91 15.45 -27.21
N ARG A 474 11.02 15.39 -26.22
CA ARG A 474 11.37 15.57 -24.80
C ARG A 474 11.57 14.20 -24.14
N SER A 475 12.70 14.05 -23.45
CA SER A 475 13.01 13.04 -22.42
C SER A 475 12.90 11.54 -22.79
N SER A 476 13.65 11.07 -23.80
CA SER A 476 13.95 9.64 -23.93
C SER A 476 15.45 9.43 -24.11
N GLY A 477 16.14 9.16 -22.99
CA GLY A 477 17.55 8.77 -22.99
C GLY A 477 17.73 7.28 -22.70
N TRP A 478 18.91 6.77 -23.02
CA TRP A 478 19.40 5.44 -22.68
C TRP A 478 20.59 5.57 -21.74
N THR A 479 20.67 4.67 -20.77
CA THR A 479 21.79 4.59 -19.82
C THR A 479 22.44 3.22 -19.95
N VAL A 480 23.77 3.18 -19.86
CA VAL A 480 24.49 1.90 -19.81
C VAL A 480 24.42 1.39 -18.38
N GLU A 481 23.81 0.22 -18.18
CA GLU A 481 23.66 -0.37 -16.85
C GLU A 481 24.84 -1.31 -16.51
N GLU A 482 25.08 -2.30 -17.37
CA GLU A 482 26.19 -3.24 -17.25
C GLU A 482 27.20 -2.99 -18.37
N HIS A 483 28.48 -3.10 -18.03
CA HIS A 483 29.59 -2.82 -18.92
C HIS A 483 30.77 -3.75 -18.65
N ARG A 484 31.40 -4.25 -19.72
CA ARG A 484 32.68 -4.95 -19.67
C ARG A 484 33.52 -4.60 -20.90
N TYR A 485 34.83 -4.60 -20.75
CA TYR A 485 35.74 -4.51 -21.90
C TYR A 485 35.83 -5.88 -22.56
N GLY A 486 35.36 -5.98 -23.81
CA GLY A 486 35.47 -7.23 -24.57
C GLY A 486 36.93 -7.52 -24.86
N THR A 487 37.37 -8.73 -24.51
CA THR A 487 38.75 -9.21 -24.76
C THR A 487 38.81 -10.26 -25.88
N SER A 488 37.70 -10.97 -26.12
CA SER A 488 37.64 -12.09 -27.05
C SER A 488 37.36 -11.66 -28.50
N GLN A 489 38.14 -12.18 -29.45
CA GLN A 489 37.99 -11.89 -30.89
C GLN A 489 36.97 -12.83 -31.56
N GLU A 490 37.01 -14.12 -31.23
CA GLU A 490 36.16 -15.15 -31.82
C GLU A 490 34.73 -15.11 -31.27
N GLN A 491 33.76 -15.59 -32.05
CA GLN A 491 32.35 -15.53 -31.66
C GLN A 491 32.01 -16.52 -30.54
N GLU A 492 32.54 -17.75 -30.59
CA GLU A 492 32.30 -18.77 -29.56
C GLU A 492 32.87 -18.33 -28.20
N GLU A 493 34.08 -17.77 -28.18
CA GLU A 493 34.70 -17.22 -26.97
C GLU A 493 33.91 -16.02 -26.41
N ARG A 494 33.36 -15.16 -27.28
CA ARG A 494 32.48 -14.06 -26.88
C ARG A 494 31.18 -14.57 -26.26
N GLU A 495 30.58 -15.61 -26.81
CA GLU A 495 29.39 -16.23 -26.24
C GLU A 495 29.69 -16.78 -24.83
N VAL A 496 30.83 -17.48 -24.66
CA VAL A 496 31.31 -17.97 -23.36
C VAL A 496 31.62 -16.82 -22.38
N GLU A 497 32.25 -15.75 -22.85
CA GLU A 497 32.55 -14.54 -22.07
C GLU A 497 31.25 -13.88 -21.59
N LEU A 498 30.24 -13.77 -22.45
CA LEU A 498 28.91 -13.26 -22.11
C LEU A 498 28.17 -14.15 -21.09
N HIS A 499 28.39 -15.47 -21.13
CA HIS A 499 27.88 -16.41 -20.14
C HIS A 499 28.61 -16.34 -18.78
N SER A 500 29.80 -15.74 -18.72
CA SER A 500 30.57 -15.63 -17.48
C SER A 500 30.06 -14.47 -16.58
N PRO A 501 29.91 -14.70 -15.26
CA PRO A 501 29.47 -13.67 -14.32
C PRO A 501 30.55 -12.61 -14.09
N THR A 502 30.17 -11.33 -14.15
CA THR A 502 31.04 -10.22 -13.72
C THR A 502 31.14 -10.22 -12.20
N HIS A 503 32.35 -10.22 -11.65
CA HIS A 503 32.60 -10.23 -10.20
C HIS A 503 33.76 -9.28 -9.86
N ILE A 504 33.46 -8.07 -9.36
CA ILE A 504 34.42 -7.22 -8.62
C ILE A 504 33.66 -6.33 -7.61
N ASP A 505 34.18 -6.16 -6.39
CA ASP A 505 33.53 -5.39 -5.32
C ASP A 505 33.91 -3.90 -5.32
N VAL A 506 32.93 -2.99 -5.30
CA VAL A 506 33.09 -1.55 -4.98
C VAL A 506 31.79 -0.97 -4.39
N ASP A 507 31.82 -0.57 -3.13
CA ASP A 507 30.71 0.05 -2.40
C ASP A 507 30.30 1.44 -2.94
N ARG A 508 29.12 1.54 -3.58
CA ARG A 508 28.44 2.82 -3.81
C ARG A 508 27.22 2.95 -2.88
N LYS A 509 27.27 3.87 -1.92
CA LYS A 509 26.18 4.16 -0.98
C LYS A 509 25.31 5.30 -1.47
N ILE A 510 24.05 5.01 -1.77
CA ILE A 510 23.01 6.02 -2.09
C ILE A 510 22.43 6.59 -0.80
N SER A 511 22.05 7.87 -0.83
CA SER A 511 21.42 8.52 0.31
C SER A 511 20.04 7.91 0.63
N PHE A 512 19.67 7.92 1.91
CA PHE A 512 18.35 7.45 2.34
C PHE A 512 17.21 8.21 1.66
N TRP A 513 17.35 9.53 1.48
CA TRP A 513 16.30 10.36 0.87
C TRP A 513 16.01 10.00 -0.59
N ALA A 514 17.05 9.68 -1.37
CA ALA A 514 16.85 9.20 -2.74
C ALA A 514 16.11 7.86 -2.75
N LYS A 515 16.53 6.90 -1.90
CA LYS A 515 15.85 5.61 -1.75
C LYS A 515 14.39 5.77 -1.31
N PHE A 516 14.14 6.66 -0.34
CA PHE A 516 12.81 6.93 0.19
C PHE A 516 11.88 7.53 -0.87
N LEU A 517 12.30 8.61 -1.54
CA LEU A 517 11.47 9.27 -2.56
C LEU A 517 11.17 8.35 -3.73
N GLU A 518 12.17 7.57 -4.17
CA GLU A 518 11.98 6.59 -5.22
C GLU A 518 10.96 5.51 -4.83
N LEU A 519 11.07 4.95 -3.62
CA LEU A 519 10.12 3.98 -3.10
C LEU A 519 8.70 4.55 -2.99
N GLN A 520 8.55 5.75 -2.42
CA GLN A 520 7.24 6.42 -2.31
C GLN A 520 6.58 6.60 -3.67
N TRP A 521 7.35 7.07 -4.66
CA TRP A 521 6.85 7.26 -6.02
C TRP A 521 6.38 5.94 -6.62
N LYS A 522 7.15 4.86 -6.46
CA LYS A 522 6.78 3.53 -6.96
C LYS A 522 5.55 2.95 -6.27
N MET A 523 5.42 3.10 -4.94
CA MET A 523 4.22 2.68 -4.22
C MET A 523 2.95 3.39 -4.69
N LEU A 524 3.04 4.64 -5.18
CA LEU A 524 1.90 5.41 -5.67
C LEU A 524 1.58 5.19 -7.16
N THR A 525 2.57 4.81 -7.97
CA THR A 525 2.45 4.73 -9.45
C THR A 525 2.39 3.32 -10.00
N VAL A 526 2.97 2.34 -9.33
CA VAL A 526 2.89 0.93 -9.73
C VAL A 526 1.47 0.45 -9.46
N LYS A 527 0.68 0.32 -10.53
CA LYS A 527 -0.62 -0.36 -10.49
C LYS A 527 -0.38 -1.81 -10.88
N GLN A 528 -0.77 -2.75 -10.01
CA GLN A 528 -0.91 -4.14 -10.43
C GLN A 528 -2.19 -4.28 -11.26
N ASP A 529 -2.21 -5.24 -12.18
CA ASP A 529 -3.40 -5.50 -12.99
C ASP A 529 -4.57 -5.88 -12.07
N ASP A 530 -5.59 -5.01 -12.01
CA ASP A 530 -6.79 -5.20 -11.20
C ASP A 530 -7.66 -6.31 -11.82
N SER A 531 -7.35 -7.57 -11.53
CA SER A 531 -8.27 -8.66 -11.84
C SER A 531 -9.49 -8.56 -10.92
N GLU A 532 -10.70 -8.49 -11.49
CA GLU A 532 -11.93 -8.49 -10.69
C GLU A 532 -12.02 -9.75 -9.83
N HIS A 533 -12.07 -9.56 -8.52
CA HIS A 533 -12.18 -10.66 -7.56
C HIS A 533 -13.65 -10.99 -7.29
N LYS A 534 -14.00 -12.29 -7.19
CA LYS A 534 -15.39 -12.75 -6.97
C LYS A 534 -16.07 -12.12 -5.75
N TYR A 535 -15.33 -12.00 -4.64
CA TYR A 535 -15.81 -11.38 -3.39
C TYR A 535 -15.61 -9.85 -3.32
N SER A 536 -15.26 -9.21 -4.45
CA SER A 536 -15.24 -7.74 -4.52
C SER A 536 -16.67 -7.20 -4.32
N SER A 537 -16.75 -5.96 -3.83
CA SER A 537 -18.01 -5.35 -3.42
C SER A 537 -17.99 -3.85 -3.69
N SER A 538 -19.14 -3.29 -4.05
CA SER A 538 -19.28 -1.85 -4.22
C SER A 538 -19.49 -1.14 -2.88
N PRO A 539 -19.06 0.12 -2.70
CA PRO A 539 -19.26 0.83 -1.44
C PRO A 539 -20.72 0.96 -1.01
N SER A 540 -21.65 1.06 -1.95
CA SER A 540 -23.10 1.09 -1.66
C SER A 540 -23.60 -0.17 -0.97
N GLU A 541 -23.07 -1.35 -1.33
CA GLU A 541 -23.45 -2.64 -0.76
C GLU A 541 -23.02 -2.77 0.71
N TRP A 542 -22.04 -1.99 1.16
CA TRP A 542 -21.54 -2.04 2.54
C TRP A 542 -22.57 -1.50 3.54
N ILE A 543 -23.34 -0.49 3.14
CA ILE A 543 -24.38 0.11 4.01
C ILE A 543 -25.42 -0.94 4.38
N THR A 544 -25.89 -1.70 3.39
CA THR A 544 -26.90 -2.72 3.59
C THR A 544 -26.30 -4.05 4.02
N MET A 545 -24.99 -4.28 3.87
CA MET A 545 -24.33 -5.58 4.02
C MET A 545 -24.94 -6.62 3.06
N GLU A 546 -24.89 -6.32 1.76
CA GLU A 546 -25.37 -7.21 0.70
C GLU A 546 -24.39 -8.33 0.38
N THR A 547 -23.09 -8.06 0.44
CA THR A 547 -22.04 -9.03 0.17
C THR A 547 -21.40 -9.57 1.45
N ASN A 548 -20.85 -10.78 1.39
CA ASN A 548 -20.01 -11.40 2.41
C ASN A 548 -18.72 -11.92 1.78
N ILE A 549 -17.68 -12.11 2.59
CA ILE A 549 -16.40 -12.65 2.13
C ILE A 549 -16.14 -13.97 2.83
N ALA A 550 -15.90 -15.03 2.06
CA ALA A 550 -15.51 -16.32 2.62
C ALA A 550 -14.01 -16.29 2.95
N TYR A 551 -13.68 -16.36 4.23
CA TYR A 551 -12.32 -16.27 4.73
C TYR A 551 -11.60 -17.61 4.68
N TRP A 552 -12.31 -18.67 5.08
CA TRP A 552 -11.78 -20.03 5.08
C TRP A 552 -12.93 -21.03 4.96
N LEU A 553 -12.66 -22.11 4.24
CA LEU A 553 -13.57 -23.24 4.05
C LEU A 553 -12.76 -24.51 4.31
N HIS A 554 -13.26 -25.38 5.18
CA HIS A 554 -12.59 -26.65 5.44
C HIS A 554 -12.67 -27.56 4.20
N SER A 555 -11.61 -28.34 3.96
CA SER A 555 -11.47 -29.21 2.79
C SER A 555 -12.47 -30.38 2.78
N SER A 556 -12.73 -30.98 3.95
CA SER A 556 -13.62 -32.15 4.12
C SER A 556 -14.90 -31.92 4.93
N SER A 557 -14.98 -30.85 5.73
CA SER A 557 -16.08 -30.60 6.65
C SER A 557 -16.85 -29.34 6.23
N ASN A 558 -18.02 -29.10 6.84
CA ASN A 558 -18.80 -27.89 6.62
C ASN A 558 -18.35 -26.71 7.51
N ALA A 559 -17.18 -26.81 8.17
CA ALA A 559 -16.62 -25.70 8.93
C ALA A 559 -16.15 -24.59 7.99
N GLN A 560 -16.57 -23.35 8.28
CA GLN A 560 -16.28 -22.21 7.44
C GLN A 560 -16.25 -20.92 8.26
N ILE A 561 -15.41 -19.98 7.82
CA ILE A 561 -15.28 -18.66 8.42
C ILE A 561 -15.65 -17.63 7.36
N HIS A 562 -16.54 -16.71 7.71
CA HIS A 562 -17.04 -15.66 6.83
C HIS A 562 -16.97 -14.31 7.51
N LEU A 563 -16.54 -13.30 6.75
CA LEU A 563 -16.68 -11.91 7.15
C LEU A 563 -18.14 -11.48 6.93
N ILE A 564 -18.95 -11.65 7.99
CA ILE A 564 -20.34 -11.20 8.06
C ILE A 564 -20.46 -10.35 9.32
N GLY A 565 -20.95 -9.13 9.17
CA GLY A 565 -21.24 -8.27 10.32
C GLY A 565 -22.46 -8.75 11.10
N ASN A 566 -22.60 -8.33 12.35
CA ASN A 566 -23.81 -8.63 13.11
C ASN A 566 -24.99 -7.79 12.54
N PRO A 567 -26.02 -8.40 11.92
CA PRO A 567 -27.03 -7.65 11.17
C PRO A 567 -27.83 -6.67 12.04
N VAL A 568 -28.00 -6.98 13.34
CA VAL A 568 -28.74 -6.14 14.28
C VAL A 568 -27.93 -4.91 14.65
N SER A 569 -26.67 -5.08 15.07
CA SER A 569 -25.79 -3.94 15.39
C SER A 569 -25.54 -3.08 14.16
N TRP A 570 -25.29 -3.70 13.01
CA TRP A 570 -25.10 -2.99 11.73
C TRP A 570 -26.31 -2.14 11.37
N GLY A 571 -27.52 -2.72 11.45
CA GLY A 571 -28.76 -1.98 11.21
C GLY A 571 -28.97 -0.82 12.20
N VAL A 572 -28.66 -1.04 13.49
CA VAL A 572 -28.72 0.01 14.52
C VAL A 572 -27.74 1.14 14.24
N ALA A 573 -26.53 0.82 13.76
CA ALA A 573 -25.52 1.82 13.39
C ALA A 573 -26.01 2.73 12.25
N ILE A 574 -26.56 2.14 11.18
CA ILE A 574 -27.12 2.91 10.05
C ILE A 574 -28.36 3.72 10.46
N LEU A 575 -29.27 3.12 11.24
CA LEU A 575 -30.45 3.82 11.74
C LEU A 575 -30.05 5.02 12.62
N SER A 576 -29.01 4.86 13.45
CA SER A 576 -28.48 5.93 14.29
C SER A 576 -27.87 7.07 13.47
N LEU A 577 -27.19 6.76 12.36
CA LEU A 577 -26.68 7.76 11.42
C LEU A 577 -27.82 8.59 10.81
N LEU A 578 -28.86 7.92 10.29
CA LEU A 578 -30.01 8.60 9.70
C LEU A 578 -30.77 9.43 10.73
N ALA A 579 -30.99 8.88 11.93
CA ALA A 579 -31.65 9.58 13.03
C ALA A 579 -30.85 10.82 13.46
N TYR A 580 -29.53 10.73 13.58
CA TYR A 580 -28.68 11.87 13.89
C TYR A 580 -28.78 12.96 12.82
N GLN A 581 -28.70 12.60 11.54
CA GLN A 581 -28.78 13.56 10.43
C GLN A 581 -30.14 14.29 10.41
N LEU A 582 -31.23 13.55 10.63
CA LEU A 582 -32.57 14.13 10.73
C LEU A 582 -32.68 15.10 11.92
N LEU A 583 -32.25 14.67 13.11
CA LEU A 583 -32.24 15.51 14.32
C LEU A 583 -31.37 16.76 14.14
N ALA A 584 -30.18 16.62 13.56
CA ALA A 584 -29.28 17.72 13.27
C ALA A 584 -29.90 18.73 12.30
N ALA A 585 -30.57 18.27 11.24
CA ALA A 585 -31.27 19.14 10.31
C ALA A 585 -32.43 19.90 10.99
N VAL A 586 -33.24 19.20 11.79
CA VAL A 586 -34.34 19.82 12.56
C VAL A 586 -33.82 20.86 13.54
N TYR A 587 -32.82 20.52 14.36
CA TYR A 587 -32.24 21.46 15.32
C TYR A 587 -31.59 22.66 14.63
N LEU A 588 -30.87 22.45 13.52
CA LEU A 588 -30.25 23.54 12.77
C LEU A 588 -31.29 24.50 12.19
N LEU A 589 -32.36 23.97 11.59
CA LEU A 589 -33.46 24.77 11.04
C LEU A 589 -34.21 25.55 12.12
N ARG A 590 -34.53 24.92 13.26
CA ARG A 590 -35.21 25.57 14.38
C ARG A 590 -34.35 26.65 15.02
N ARG A 591 -33.06 26.37 15.21
CA ARG A 591 -32.08 27.33 15.73
C ARG A 591 -31.88 28.52 14.79
N ARG A 592 -31.84 28.31 13.47
CA ARG A 592 -31.83 29.38 12.45
C ARG A 592 -33.09 30.25 12.49
N ARG A 593 -34.24 29.68 12.86
CA ARG A 593 -35.51 30.40 13.07
C ARG A 593 -35.64 31.06 14.44
N GLY A 594 -34.60 30.99 15.29
CA GLY A 594 -34.59 31.60 16.62
C GLY A 594 -35.13 30.73 17.76
N PHE A 595 -35.59 29.50 17.47
CA PHE A 595 -36.01 28.54 18.51
C PHE A 595 -34.78 27.78 19.03
N LYS A 596 -34.35 28.09 20.26
CA LYS A 596 -33.26 27.39 20.94
C LYS A 596 -33.79 26.22 21.77
N ASP A 597 -33.91 25.05 21.14
CA ASP A 597 -34.42 23.83 21.81
C ASP A 597 -33.45 23.27 22.86
N LEU A 598 -32.15 23.45 22.64
CA LEU A 598 -31.08 22.94 23.50
C LEU A 598 -30.25 24.09 24.09
N PRO A 599 -29.83 23.99 25.36
CA PRO A 599 -28.82 24.88 25.93
C PRO A 599 -27.53 24.85 25.11
N ASP A 600 -26.78 25.96 25.10
CA ASP A 600 -25.60 26.13 24.24
C ASP A 600 -24.50 25.09 24.52
N GLY A 601 -24.32 24.67 25.78
CA GLY A 601 -23.39 23.59 26.14
C GLY A 601 -23.77 22.24 25.54
N VAL A 602 -25.04 21.84 25.65
CA VAL A 602 -25.56 20.58 25.10
C VAL A 602 -25.51 20.59 23.57
N TRP A 603 -25.80 21.73 22.95
CA TRP A 603 -25.64 21.90 21.51
C TRP A 603 -24.18 21.70 21.06
N SER A 604 -23.22 22.30 21.77
CA SER A 604 -21.79 22.13 21.44
C SER A 604 -21.35 20.66 21.55
N GLN A 605 -21.85 19.94 22.55
CA GLN A 605 -21.63 18.51 22.72
C GLN A 605 -22.24 17.69 21.57
N PHE A 606 -23.48 18.00 21.17
CA PHE A 606 -24.16 17.35 20.05
C PHE A 606 -23.42 17.58 18.72
N VAL A 607 -22.97 18.81 18.46
CA VAL A 607 -22.15 19.13 17.28
C VAL A 607 -20.81 18.40 17.31
N CYS A 608 -20.13 18.36 18.47
CA CYS A 608 -18.88 17.61 18.63
C CYS A 608 -19.07 16.11 18.33
N LEU A 609 -20.17 15.51 18.82
CA LEU A 609 -20.53 14.13 18.50
C LEU A 609 -20.67 13.91 16.98
N GLY A 610 -21.35 14.82 16.28
CA GLY A 610 -21.46 14.76 14.81
C GLY A 610 -20.14 14.93 14.09
N CYS A 611 -19.34 15.93 14.47
CA CYS A 611 -18.04 16.19 13.87
C CYS A 611 -17.11 14.97 13.99
N VAL A 612 -17.09 14.29 15.13
CA VAL A 612 -16.26 13.11 15.34
C VAL A 612 -16.87 11.87 14.68
N CYS A 613 -18.12 11.52 14.99
CA CYS A 613 -18.69 10.24 14.56
C CYS A 613 -19.22 10.27 13.12
N VAL A 614 -20.01 11.27 12.74
CA VAL A 614 -20.51 11.40 11.36
C VAL A 614 -19.39 11.86 10.42
N GLY A 615 -18.54 12.79 10.88
CA GLY A 615 -17.32 13.13 10.15
C GLY A 615 -16.41 11.91 9.95
N GLY A 616 -16.23 11.09 10.99
CA GLY A 616 -15.47 9.85 10.95
C GLY A 616 -16.03 8.85 9.94
N TRP A 617 -17.34 8.70 9.90
CA TRP A 617 -18.02 7.90 8.89
C TRP A 617 -17.81 8.46 7.47
N LEU A 618 -18.00 9.77 7.27
CA LEU A 618 -17.85 10.40 5.95
C LEU A 618 -16.44 10.23 5.37
N VAL A 619 -15.40 10.53 6.15
CA VAL A 619 -14.01 10.46 5.65
C VAL A 619 -13.54 9.02 5.41
N ASN A 620 -14.13 8.03 6.08
CA ASN A 620 -13.81 6.61 5.86
C ASN A 620 -14.78 5.90 4.91
N PHE A 621 -15.77 6.59 4.33
CA PHE A 621 -16.74 6.01 3.40
C PHE A 621 -16.73 6.71 2.03
N VAL A 622 -16.81 8.04 2.02
CA VAL A 622 -16.97 8.83 0.79
C VAL A 622 -15.79 8.67 -0.18
N PRO A 623 -14.51 8.64 0.26
CA PRO A 623 -13.40 8.46 -0.68
C PRO A 623 -13.51 7.19 -1.52
N PHE A 624 -14.07 6.10 -0.96
CA PHE A 624 -14.23 4.84 -1.68
C PHE A 624 -15.22 4.91 -2.84
N LEU A 625 -16.19 5.83 -2.80
CA LEU A 625 -17.11 6.07 -3.92
C LEU A 625 -16.40 6.65 -5.16
N LEU A 626 -15.23 7.26 -4.97
CA LEU A 626 -14.45 7.92 -6.02
C LEU A 626 -13.25 7.06 -6.48
N MET A 627 -13.02 5.91 -5.85
CA MET A 627 -11.85 5.06 -6.14
C MET A 627 -12.18 3.99 -7.18
N GLU A 628 -11.43 4.00 -8.27
CA GLU A 628 -11.43 2.95 -9.30
C GLU A 628 -10.42 1.86 -8.92
N LYS A 629 -10.70 1.12 -7.84
CA LYS A 629 -9.89 -0.04 -7.40
C LYS A 629 -10.81 -1.20 -7.04
N THR A 630 -10.25 -2.41 -6.95
CA THR A 630 -10.97 -3.54 -6.35
C THR A 630 -11.18 -3.29 -4.85
N LEU A 631 -12.45 -3.29 -4.42
CA LEU A 631 -12.82 -2.98 -3.03
C LEU A 631 -13.56 -4.16 -2.37
N PHE A 632 -13.43 -4.22 -1.06
CA PHE A 632 -13.97 -5.28 -0.20
C PHE A 632 -14.70 -4.71 1.03
N LEU A 633 -15.63 -5.48 1.59
CA LEU A 633 -16.45 -5.11 2.75
C LEU A 633 -15.64 -4.64 3.97
N TYR A 634 -14.45 -5.21 4.20
CA TYR A 634 -13.63 -4.85 5.36
C TYR A 634 -13.14 -3.39 5.34
N HIS A 635 -13.14 -2.73 4.18
CA HIS A 635 -12.80 -1.30 4.07
C HIS A 635 -13.81 -0.39 4.78
N TYR A 636 -15.04 -0.87 5.01
CA TYR A 636 -16.08 -0.13 5.73
C TYR A 636 -15.93 -0.19 7.26
N LEU A 637 -15.15 -1.15 7.80
CA LEU A 637 -15.06 -1.39 9.24
C LEU A 637 -14.57 -0.18 10.06
N PRO A 638 -13.60 0.64 9.61
CA PRO A 638 -13.24 1.88 10.30
C PRO A 638 -14.42 2.86 10.40
N ALA A 639 -15.22 3.01 9.33
CA ALA A 639 -16.40 3.88 9.32
C ALA A 639 -17.47 3.37 10.28
N LEU A 640 -17.67 2.05 10.33
CA LEU A 640 -18.63 1.39 11.22
C LEU A 640 -18.29 1.61 12.71
N CYS A 641 -17.01 1.61 13.07
CA CYS A 641 -16.58 1.87 14.46
C CYS A 641 -17.06 3.22 14.97
N TYR A 642 -17.04 4.27 14.14
CA TYR A 642 -17.57 5.59 14.51
C TYR A 642 -19.10 5.58 14.71
N LEU A 643 -19.83 4.77 13.92
CA LEU A 643 -21.28 4.65 14.08
C LEU A 643 -21.66 3.92 15.38
N TYR A 644 -20.84 2.98 15.84
CA TYR A 644 -21.04 2.31 17.12
C TYR A 644 -20.84 3.23 18.34
N LEU A 645 -20.06 4.31 18.19
CA LEU A 645 -19.99 5.39 19.18
C LEU A 645 -21.23 6.29 19.10
N LEU A 646 -21.72 6.56 17.89
CA LEU A 646 -22.86 7.46 17.64
C LEU A 646 -24.17 6.94 18.25
N GLY A 647 -24.49 5.65 18.07
CA GLY A 647 -25.79 5.09 18.45
C GLY A 647 -26.13 5.26 19.94
N PRO A 648 -25.32 4.74 20.87
CA PRO A 648 -25.55 4.90 22.30
C PRO A 648 -25.54 6.37 22.77
N ALA A 649 -24.64 7.20 22.21
CA ALA A 649 -24.60 8.63 22.52
C ALA A 649 -25.87 9.37 22.07
N LEU A 650 -26.42 9.02 20.90
CA LEU A 650 -27.70 9.54 20.42
C LEU A 650 -28.87 9.04 21.28
N LEU A 651 -28.82 7.80 21.75
CA LEU A 651 -29.83 7.24 22.65
C LEU A 651 -29.87 8.00 23.98
N GLU A 652 -28.72 8.33 24.56
CA GLU A 652 -28.67 9.18 25.74
C GLU A 652 -29.22 10.57 25.46
N HIS A 653 -28.83 11.20 24.35
CA HIS A 653 -29.32 12.52 23.97
C HIS A 653 -30.84 12.57 23.81
N THR A 654 -31.43 11.57 23.16
CA THR A 654 -32.90 11.46 23.00
C THR A 654 -33.61 11.20 24.33
N HIS A 655 -33.03 10.35 25.18
CA HIS A 655 -33.57 10.06 26.51
C HIS A 655 -33.60 11.30 27.42
N THR A 656 -32.54 12.11 27.41
CA THR A 656 -32.40 13.26 28.31
C THR A 656 -33.11 14.51 27.81
N HIS A 657 -33.00 14.83 26.52
CA HIS A 657 -33.43 16.13 25.97
C HIS A 657 -34.70 16.10 25.14
N LEU A 658 -35.03 14.98 24.49
CA LEU A 658 -36.20 14.90 23.60
C LEU A 658 -37.44 14.33 24.31
N LEU A 659 -37.26 13.30 25.14
CA LEU A 659 -38.36 12.65 25.85
C LEU A 659 -38.65 13.36 27.18
N SER A 660 -39.82 13.97 27.32
CA SER A 660 -40.27 14.61 28.57
C SER A 660 -41.05 13.67 29.49
N SER A 661 -41.73 12.67 28.94
CA SER A 661 -42.60 11.75 29.68
C SER A 661 -41.84 10.53 30.22
N VAL A 662 -42.07 10.21 31.50
CA VAL A 662 -41.43 9.07 32.20
C VAL A 662 -41.77 7.73 31.55
N THR A 663 -43.00 7.56 31.03
CA THR A 663 -43.41 6.33 30.34
C THR A 663 -42.61 6.11 29.06
N HIS A 664 -42.41 7.17 28.27
CA HIS A 664 -41.62 7.12 27.04
C HIS A 664 -40.15 6.87 27.31
N ARG A 665 -39.58 7.46 28.38
CA ARG A 665 -38.20 7.17 28.82
C ARG A 665 -38.01 5.71 29.21
N ARG A 666 -38.92 5.16 30.02
CA ARG A 666 -38.89 3.74 30.40
C ARG A 666 -39.05 2.83 29.17
N ALA A 667 -39.98 3.16 28.27
CA ALA A 667 -40.16 2.42 27.02
C ALA A 667 -38.89 2.43 26.17
N LEU A 668 -38.21 3.58 26.02
CA LEU A 668 -36.95 3.67 25.28
C LEU A 668 -35.86 2.78 25.89
N VAL A 669 -35.71 2.77 27.22
CA VAL A 669 -34.73 1.90 27.91
C VAL A 669 -35.05 0.42 27.69
N VAL A 670 -36.33 0.03 27.78
CA VAL A 670 -36.76 -1.35 27.48
C VAL A 670 -36.43 -1.71 26.04
N CYS A 671 -36.77 -0.85 25.07
CA CYS A 671 -36.43 -1.06 23.66
C CYS A 671 -34.91 -1.16 23.45
N ALA A 672 -34.11 -0.30 24.08
CA ALA A 672 -32.65 -0.33 24.00
C ALA A 672 -32.09 -1.66 24.53
N SER A 673 -32.60 -2.13 25.68
CA SER A 673 -32.20 -3.41 26.26
C SER A 673 -32.59 -4.59 25.39
N ALA A 674 -33.77 -4.56 24.76
CA ALA A 674 -34.23 -5.58 23.83
C ALA A 674 -33.38 -5.61 22.55
N VAL A 675 -32.97 -4.45 22.04
CA VAL A 675 -32.06 -4.33 20.89
C VAL A 675 -30.68 -4.89 21.22
N LEU A 676 -30.11 -4.56 22.39
CA LEU A 676 -28.83 -5.13 22.83
C LEU A 676 -28.92 -6.65 23.03
N PHE A 677 -30.03 -7.15 23.59
CA PHE A 677 -30.26 -8.59 23.71
C PHE A 677 -30.39 -9.27 22.35
N SER A 678 -31.08 -8.65 21.40
CA SER A 678 -31.17 -9.12 20.01
C SER A 678 -29.80 -9.14 19.32
N ALA A 679 -28.97 -8.12 19.54
CA ALA A 679 -27.60 -8.08 19.05
C ALA A 679 -26.75 -9.21 19.65
N PHE A 680 -26.92 -9.53 20.94
CA PHE A 680 -26.27 -10.68 21.59
C PHE A 680 -26.75 -12.03 21.03
N LEU A 681 -28.05 -12.20 20.79
CA LEU A 681 -28.59 -13.41 20.16
C LEU A 681 -28.05 -13.58 18.75
N SER A 682 -28.04 -12.50 17.97
CA SER A 682 -27.45 -12.45 16.63
C SER A 682 -25.97 -12.84 16.64
N TYR A 683 -25.18 -12.24 17.55
CA TYR A 683 -23.79 -12.63 17.78
C TYR A 683 -23.66 -14.14 18.02
N ARG A 684 -24.45 -14.69 18.94
CA ARG A 684 -24.43 -16.13 19.26
C ARG A 684 -24.82 -17.00 18.07
N THR A 685 -25.76 -16.58 17.22
CA THR A 685 -26.14 -17.33 16.02
C THR A 685 -25.05 -17.36 14.95
N PHE A 686 -24.29 -16.27 14.80
CA PHE A 686 -23.22 -16.15 13.82
C PHE A 686 -21.82 -16.54 14.36
N CYS A 687 -21.69 -16.83 15.66
CA CYS A 687 -20.46 -17.33 16.28
C CYS A 687 -19.80 -18.50 15.52
N PRO A 688 -20.54 -19.54 15.06
CA PRO A 688 -19.93 -20.63 14.30
C PRO A 688 -19.28 -20.19 12.99
N LEU A 689 -19.81 -19.16 12.32
CA LEU A 689 -19.23 -18.57 11.11
C LEU A 689 -18.11 -17.56 11.42
N THR A 690 -18.01 -17.10 12.66
CA THR A 690 -16.98 -16.16 13.12
C THR A 690 -15.71 -16.91 13.56
N TYR A 691 -15.88 -17.98 14.34
CA TYR A 691 -14.76 -18.78 14.86
C TYR A 691 -14.49 -20.05 14.05
N GLY A 692 -15.39 -20.43 13.14
CA GLY A 692 -15.29 -21.68 12.36
C GLY A 692 -15.58 -22.94 13.18
N SER A 693 -16.12 -22.79 14.40
CA SER A 693 -16.46 -23.88 15.33
C SER A 693 -17.69 -23.51 16.17
N PRO A 694 -18.59 -24.46 16.49
CA PRO A 694 -18.63 -25.86 16.04
C PRO A 694 -18.99 -26.00 14.54
N GLU A 695 -18.74 -27.18 13.95
CA GLU A 695 -19.20 -27.51 12.60
C GLU A 695 -20.74 -27.54 12.55
N LEU A 696 -21.31 -26.96 11.49
CA LEU A 696 -22.75 -26.90 11.27
C LEU A 696 -23.19 -27.84 10.14
N SER A 697 -24.38 -28.41 10.27
CA SER A 697 -25.02 -29.18 9.19
C SER A 697 -25.48 -28.27 8.04
N ALA A 698 -25.65 -28.83 6.84
CA ALA A 698 -26.11 -28.07 5.66
C ALA A 698 -27.44 -27.33 5.92
N ASN A 699 -28.37 -27.95 6.65
CA ASN A 699 -29.65 -27.33 7.02
C ASN A 699 -29.47 -26.15 7.98
N GLN A 700 -28.51 -26.24 8.92
CA GLN A 700 -28.21 -25.13 9.83
C GLN A 700 -27.53 -23.97 9.09
N LEU A 701 -26.61 -24.26 8.17
CA LEU A 701 -25.97 -23.25 7.32
C LEU A 701 -26.98 -22.54 6.42
N GLN A 702 -27.94 -23.28 5.85
CA GLN A 702 -29.02 -22.69 5.07
C GLN A 702 -29.89 -21.74 5.91
N LYS A 703 -30.13 -22.06 7.20
CA LYS A 703 -30.85 -21.16 8.13
C LYS A 703 -30.06 -19.89 8.48
N LEU A 704 -28.73 -19.91 8.38
CA LEU A 704 -27.88 -18.73 8.61
C LEU A 704 -27.80 -17.80 7.39
N LYS A 705 -28.26 -18.24 6.23
CA LYS A 705 -28.38 -17.42 5.03
C LYS A 705 -29.60 -16.50 5.12
N TRP A 706 -29.50 -15.45 5.93
CA TRP A 706 -30.60 -14.47 6.12
C TRP A 706 -30.81 -13.57 4.89
N LYS A 707 -29.78 -13.40 4.06
CA LYS A 707 -29.89 -12.74 2.75
C LYS A 707 -29.55 -13.70 1.62
N THR A 708 -30.28 -13.58 0.52
CA THR A 708 -30.05 -14.39 -0.70
C THR A 708 -28.70 -14.13 -1.34
N THR A 709 -28.19 -12.91 -1.19
CA THR A 709 -26.90 -12.44 -1.70
C THR A 709 -25.70 -12.98 -0.93
N TRP A 710 -25.89 -13.56 0.27
CA TRP A 710 -24.77 -14.13 1.02
C TRP A 710 -24.36 -15.49 0.45
N ASP A 711 -23.10 -15.57 0.04
CA ASP A 711 -22.42 -16.74 -0.50
C ASP A 711 -21.94 -17.66 0.62
N ILE A 712 -22.89 -18.30 1.32
CA ILE A 712 -22.61 -19.36 2.28
C ILE A 712 -22.65 -20.70 1.54
N LEU A 713 -21.52 -21.40 1.50
CA LEU A 713 -21.41 -22.71 0.86
C LEU A 713 -21.85 -23.81 1.84
N TYR A 714 -22.58 -24.80 1.33
CA TYR A 714 -23.00 -25.96 2.10
C TYR A 714 -22.84 -27.22 1.25
N ARG A 715 -22.14 -28.23 1.77
CA ARG A 715 -22.08 -29.54 1.13
C ARG A 715 -23.25 -30.39 1.64
N ARG A 716 -24.09 -30.86 0.72
CA ARG A 716 -25.04 -31.94 1.03
C ARG A 716 -24.23 -33.23 1.11
N ARG A 717 -24.19 -33.83 2.30
CA ARG A 717 -23.67 -35.19 2.47
C ARG A 717 -24.60 -36.18 1.81
#